data_AF-A0A3M8GQQ1-F1
#
_entry.id   AF-A0A3M8GQQ1-F1
#
_cell.length_a   1.000
_cell.length_b   1.000
_cell.length_c   1.000
_cell.angle_alpha   90.00
_cell.angle_beta   90.00
_cell.angle_gamma   90.00
#
_symmetry.space_group_name_H-M   'P 1'
#
loop_
_entity.id
_entity.type
_entity.pdbx_description
1 polymer ?
#
loop_
_entity_poly.entity_id
_entity_poly.type
_entity_poly.pdbx_seq_one_letter_code
_entity_poly.pdbx_strand_id
1 'polypeptide(L)'
;MKKTLIRILKVLGILVLLILLAGFFTYRYFSGTFLQFENDYAERTDFKELNEDGYAYLDRNDNGKLDTYEDERQPIEARVADVLAQMTLEEKIHLLKGSGIASAMGQGEPGGIPGAVGTIVPTPRLGIPTIFLSDGPAGLRIEPKREGEDRTYYCTAFPIATLLASSWNEDLIFQVGDAMGKEATEYGIDVILGPGANIHRHPLCGRNFEYFSEDPLLSGYMGAAIVNGIESNGVGTSVKHFVANNQETERFLNDVLISDRAMREIYLKGFEHIVERSQPWTIMSSYNKVNGTYTSESKELLTTVLRNDWGFEGLVMTDWFGGRNAPAQISAGNDLLEPGTKRQWKALTEAAENGELSETDIDRAVSRILTLIFKTRKLGNYNYGNNPDLKAHAQITRQSAAEGMVLLKNENALPLRPNMNVALLGTTSYGFIAGGTGSGDVNEAYTISLEEGLTNGGFTINKKAKDLFESHKSKTPEAFIQPQGIDAMFNPYNPPEMTYSPEALQEIVGSADVGILTLGRNAGEGGDRLEEADFLLTDHEQDLVSKTSEAFQSVGKNLIVVLNIGGVLETASWKDKPNGILLAWQGGQEGGNSVADVLSGRVNPSGKLPMTFPVNLKDHAADKNFPKSGEQHSMGGLLMGLLFPPDERSDEEKVRNQDYTHYDEGIYVGYRHFDKQGLAVSYPFGYGMSYTNFEYGPMEVTAQNDTLHIALTIKNSGEVEGKEIVQLYIEKVNSNIDRPNQELKAFTKTSLLAPDSADSVNLKIPLKELHYWNEESNGWDLEKGIYRIKAGASSRDIRKASEINLD
;
A
#
# COMPACT_ATOMS: atom_id res chain seq x y z
N MET A 1 -17.19 9.74 64.85
CA MET A 1 -16.88 10.33 63.53
C MET A 1 -15.38 10.46 63.25
N LYS A 2 -14.56 11.13 64.09
CA LYS A 2 -13.10 11.32 63.83
C LYS A 2 -12.28 10.04 63.59
N LYS A 3 -12.49 8.97 64.37
CA LYS A 3 -11.72 7.70 64.23
C LYS A 3 -12.02 6.94 62.93
N THR A 4 -13.27 6.99 62.46
CA THR A 4 -13.69 6.33 61.21
C THR A 4 -13.12 7.07 60.00
N LEU A 5 -13.15 8.41 60.01
CA LEU A 5 -12.56 9.23 58.96
C LEU A 5 -11.05 9.03 58.85
N ILE A 6 -10.33 8.94 59.98
CA ILE A 6 -8.88 8.66 59.98
C ILE A 6 -8.57 7.26 59.43
N ARG A 7 -9.41 6.25 59.72
CA ARG A 7 -9.23 4.91 59.14
C ARG A 7 -9.48 4.91 57.63
N ILE A 8 -10.53 5.59 57.16
CA ILE A 8 -10.82 5.73 55.73
C ILE A 8 -9.67 6.44 55.01
N LEU A 9 -9.17 7.56 55.55
CA LEU A 9 -8.04 8.29 54.96
C LEU A 9 -6.74 7.48 54.96
N LYS A 10 -6.48 6.64 55.97
CA LYS A 10 -5.33 5.71 55.97
C LYS A 10 -5.47 4.61 54.94
N VAL A 11 -6.67 4.03 54.79
CA VAL A 11 -6.94 3.01 53.77
C VAL A 11 -6.81 3.63 52.37
N LEU A 12 -7.35 4.83 52.15
CA LEU A 12 -7.17 5.56 50.89
C LEU A 12 -5.70 5.89 50.63
N GLY A 13 -4.97 6.35 51.64
CA GLY A 13 -3.54 6.65 51.51
C GLY A 13 -2.70 5.42 51.17
N ILE A 14 -3.02 4.26 51.76
CA ILE A 14 -2.38 2.98 51.41
C ILE A 14 -2.78 2.54 49.99
N LEU A 15 -4.04 2.70 49.60
CA LEU A 15 -4.51 2.35 48.25
C LEU A 15 -3.82 3.22 47.18
N VAL A 16 -3.73 4.53 47.40
CA VAL A 16 -3.02 5.47 46.52
C VAL A 16 -1.54 5.11 46.47
N LEU A 17 -0.91 4.79 47.60
CA LEU A 17 0.49 4.35 47.63
C LEU A 17 0.69 3.04 46.85
N LEU A 18 -0.22 2.07 46.98
CA LEU A 18 -0.16 0.81 46.23
C LEU A 18 -0.36 1.03 44.72
N ILE A 19 -1.25 1.93 44.32
CA ILE A 19 -1.45 2.31 42.91
C ILE A 19 -0.21 3.01 42.35
N LEU A 20 0.39 3.94 43.11
CA LEU A 20 1.62 4.62 42.72
C LEU A 20 2.82 3.66 42.64
N LEU A 21 2.92 2.73 43.59
CA LEU A 21 3.96 1.68 43.57
C LEU A 21 3.76 0.72 42.41
N ALA A 22 2.52 0.25 42.18
CA ALA A 22 2.21 -0.58 41.02
C ALA A 22 2.52 0.16 39.72
N GLY A 23 2.11 1.42 39.58
CA GLY A 23 2.45 2.27 38.44
C GLY A 23 3.96 2.43 38.25
N PHE A 24 4.71 2.64 39.34
CA PHE A 24 6.18 2.75 39.29
C PHE A 24 6.85 1.44 38.88
N PHE A 25 6.44 0.30 39.44
CA PHE A 25 7.01 -1.01 39.08
C PHE A 25 6.63 -1.42 37.66
N THR A 26 5.39 -1.17 37.22
CA THR A 26 4.93 -1.38 35.85
C THR A 26 5.69 -0.49 34.88
N TYR A 27 5.87 0.80 35.19
CA TYR A 27 6.67 1.73 34.38
C TYR A 27 8.13 1.27 34.31
N ARG A 28 8.73 0.87 35.44
CA ARG A 28 10.13 0.43 35.46
C ARG A 28 10.32 -0.88 34.68
N TYR A 29 9.39 -1.83 34.78
CA TYR A 29 9.39 -3.05 33.98
C TYR A 29 9.23 -2.73 32.49
N PHE A 30 8.23 -1.91 32.13
CA PHE A 30 7.97 -1.49 30.76
C PHE A 30 9.18 -0.77 30.16
N SER A 31 9.71 0.22 30.88
CA SER A 31 10.88 0.98 30.47
C SER A 31 12.11 0.08 30.28
N GLY A 32 12.48 -0.75 31.26
CA GLY A 32 13.65 -1.62 31.13
C GLY A 32 13.50 -2.82 30.18
N THR A 33 12.30 -3.09 29.67
CA THR A 33 12.00 -4.21 28.74
C THR A 33 11.76 -3.73 27.31
N PHE A 34 11.18 -2.54 27.14
CA PHE A 34 10.72 -2.03 25.85
C PHE A 34 11.32 -0.67 25.46
N LEU A 35 11.86 0.13 26.38
CA LEU A 35 12.39 1.48 26.07
C LEU A 35 13.91 1.64 26.30
N GLN A 36 14.45 1.11 27.40
CA GLN A 36 15.82 1.36 27.86
C GLN A 36 16.58 0.05 28.00
N PHE A 37 16.78 -0.65 26.88
CA PHE A 37 17.55 -1.89 26.84
C PHE A 37 18.68 -1.89 25.80
N GLU A 38 18.88 -0.78 25.09
CA GLU A 38 19.89 -0.62 24.03
C GLU A 38 21.10 0.23 24.45
N ASN A 39 21.12 0.78 25.66
CA ASN A 39 22.10 1.81 26.07
C ASN A 39 23.58 1.37 25.94
N ASP A 40 23.88 0.07 26.04
CA ASP A 40 25.24 -0.46 25.92
C ASP A 40 25.70 -0.60 24.45
N TYR A 41 24.79 -0.39 23.49
CA TYR A 41 24.99 -0.52 22.04
C TYR A 41 24.84 0.82 21.31
N ALA A 42 25.14 1.94 21.98
CA ALA A 42 25.12 3.26 21.35
C ALA A 42 26.03 3.32 20.12
N GLU A 43 25.52 3.86 19.01
CA GLU A 43 26.26 3.95 17.75
C GLU A 43 27.56 4.74 17.91
N ARG A 44 28.64 4.18 17.36
CA ARG A 44 29.94 4.83 17.30
C ARG A 44 30.10 5.54 15.96
N THR A 45 30.56 6.79 15.99
CA THR A 45 30.78 7.61 14.77
C THR A 45 32.18 8.21 14.68
N ASP A 46 32.98 8.11 15.74
CA ASP A 46 34.33 8.65 15.84
C ASP A 46 35.39 7.61 15.41
N PHE A 47 35.53 7.46 14.11
CA PHE A 47 36.54 6.58 13.50
C PHE A 47 37.79 7.36 13.09
N LYS A 48 38.96 6.74 13.21
CA LYS A 48 40.21 7.32 12.69
C LYS A 48 40.32 7.06 11.21
N GLU A 49 40.64 8.09 10.43
CA GLU A 49 41.02 7.90 9.04
C GLU A 49 42.51 7.50 8.97
N LEU A 50 42.79 6.35 8.37
CA LEU A 50 44.13 5.82 8.15
C LEU A 50 44.41 5.73 6.64
N ASN A 51 45.69 5.56 6.30
CA ASN A 51 46.13 5.40 4.92
C ASN A 51 47.00 4.15 4.79
N GLU A 52 46.60 3.24 3.92
CA GLU A 52 47.36 2.04 3.58
C GLU A 52 47.57 2.01 2.06
N ASP A 53 48.84 2.00 1.62
CA ASP A 53 49.24 2.02 0.21
C ASP A 53 48.56 3.10 -0.66
N GLY A 54 48.31 4.28 -0.08
CA GLY A 54 47.70 5.42 -0.79
C GLY A 54 46.16 5.40 -0.82
N TYR A 55 45.52 4.39 -0.21
CA TYR A 55 44.08 4.32 -0.02
C TYR A 55 43.71 4.81 1.38
N ALA A 56 42.83 5.81 1.47
CA ALA A 56 42.31 6.31 2.73
C ALA A 56 41.06 5.52 3.13
N TYR A 57 40.97 5.11 4.38
CA TYR A 57 39.84 4.35 4.92
C TYR A 57 39.57 4.73 6.39
N LEU A 58 38.35 4.46 6.85
CA LEU A 58 37.99 4.60 8.25
C LEU A 58 38.29 3.27 8.98
N ASP A 59 39.17 3.33 9.98
CA ASP A 59 39.46 2.23 10.90
C ASP A 59 38.30 2.08 11.89
N ARG A 60 37.32 1.27 11.51
CA ARG A 60 36.01 1.11 12.17
C ARG A 60 36.11 0.27 13.43
N ASN A 61 37.09 -0.63 13.51
CA ASN A 61 37.32 -1.49 14.68
C ASN A 61 38.58 -1.14 15.50
N ASP A 62 39.27 -0.04 15.18
CA ASP A 62 40.51 0.45 15.82
C ASP A 62 41.68 -0.55 15.81
N ASN A 63 41.77 -1.41 14.80
CA ASN A 63 42.84 -2.40 14.72
C ASN A 63 44.09 -1.89 13.97
N GLY A 64 44.00 -0.71 13.35
CA GLY A 64 45.09 -0.06 12.64
C GLY A 64 45.49 -0.70 11.30
N LYS A 65 44.62 -1.50 10.69
CA LYS A 65 44.85 -2.20 9.40
C LYS A 65 43.62 -2.04 8.51
N LEU A 66 43.81 -2.10 7.20
CA LEU A 66 42.69 -2.13 6.27
C LEU A 66 42.07 -3.53 6.25
N ASP A 67 40.96 -3.71 6.96
CA ASP A 67 40.19 -4.95 6.88
C ASP A 67 39.40 -5.06 5.56
N THR A 68 39.05 -6.27 5.16
CA THR A 68 38.32 -6.49 3.90
C THR A 68 36.98 -5.77 3.94
N TYR A 69 36.27 -5.80 5.08
CA TYR A 69 34.99 -5.12 5.22
C TYR A 69 35.08 -3.58 5.20
N GLU A 70 36.25 -3.02 5.47
CA GLU A 70 36.50 -1.57 5.41
C GLU A 70 36.93 -1.10 4.01
N ASP A 71 37.41 -2.03 3.18
CA ASP A 71 37.82 -1.75 1.80
C ASP A 71 36.62 -1.72 0.84
N GLU A 72 36.14 -0.52 0.50
CA GLU A 72 35.03 -0.30 -0.43
C GLU A 72 35.29 -0.80 -1.86
N ARG A 73 36.54 -1.15 -2.20
CA ARG A 73 36.89 -1.74 -3.50
C ARG A 73 36.55 -3.23 -3.57
N GLN A 74 36.31 -3.88 -2.42
CA GLN A 74 35.98 -5.30 -2.35
C GLN A 74 34.48 -5.52 -2.61
N PRO A 75 34.11 -6.66 -3.23
CA PRO A 75 32.70 -7.03 -3.40
C PRO A 75 31.97 -7.10 -2.05
N ILE A 76 30.68 -6.73 -2.03
CA ILE A 76 29.86 -6.73 -0.80
C ILE A 76 29.90 -8.10 -0.12
N GLU A 77 29.86 -9.19 -0.88
CA GLU A 77 29.88 -10.55 -0.36
C GLU A 77 31.16 -10.85 0.44
N ALA A 78 32.31 -10.36 -0.03
CA ALA A 78 33.58 -10.51 0.67
C ALA A 78 33.63 -9.67 1.95
N ARG A 79 33.10 -8.45 1.89
CA ARG A 79 33.00 -7.53 3.04
C ARG A 79 32.09 -8.09 4.13
N VAL A 80 30.93 -8.63 3.75
CA VAL A 80 29.98 -9.30 4.64
C VAL A 80 30.61 -10.52 5.29
N ALA A 81 31.29 -11.37 4.53
CA ALA A 81 31.94 -12.56 5.06
C ALA A 81 33.05 -12.20 6.07
N ASP A 82 33.83 -11.16 5.80
CA ASP A 82 34.88 -10.68 6.69
C ASP A 82 34.32 -10.14 8.01
N VAL A 83 33.36 -9.20 7.96
CA VAL A 83 32.80 -8.65 9.20
C VAL A 83 32.05 -9.71 10.01
N LEU A 84 31.31 -10.62 9.35
CA LEU A 84 30.61 -11.72 10.03
C LEU A 84 31.58 -12.61 10.81
N ALA A 85 32.75 -12.91 10.23
CA ALA A 85 33.79 -13.72 10.90
C ALA A 85 34.42 -13.01 12.11
N GLN A 86 34.33 -11.68 12.17
CA GLN A 86 34.80 -10.86 13.28
C GLN A 86 33.73 -10.62 14.37
N MET A 87 32.46 -10.90 14.09
CA MET A 87 31.36 -10.74 15.06
C MET A 87 31.39 -11.84 16.13
N THR A 88 31.12 -11.44 17.37
CA THR A 88 30.78 -12.37 18.46
C THR A 88 29.36 -12.90 18.27
N LEU A 89 29.06 -14.05 18.88
CA LEU A 89 27.69 -14.59 18.88
C LEU A 89 26.67 -13.61 19.46
N GLU A 90 27.06 -12.85 20.49
CA GLU A 90 26.19 -11.84 21.10
C GLU A 90 25.83 -10.72 20.11
N GLU A 91 26.82 -10.18 19.38
CA GLU A 91 26.59 -9.16 18.35
C GLU A 91 25.76 -9.71 17.19
N LYS A 92 26.02 -10.96 16.76
CA LYS A 92 25.22 -11.62 15.73
C LYS A 92 23.75 -11.69 16.14
N ILE A 93 23.47 -12.14 17.37
CA ILE A 93 22.10 -12.26 17.89
C ILE A 93 21.44 -10.88 18.09
N HIS A 94 22.19 -9.89 18.57
CA HIS A 94 21.69 -8.53 18.76
C HIS A 94 21.24 -7.91 17.43
N LEU A 95 21.96 -8.16 16.33
CA LEU A 95 21.64 -7.65 15.00
C LEU A 95 20.37 -8.27 14.38
N LEU A 96 19.85 -9.40 14.90
CA LEU A 96 18.63 -10.06 14.40
C LEU A 96 17.32 -9.33 14.77
N LYS A 97 17.40 -8.17 15.41
CA LYS A 97 16.23 -7.42 15.90
C LYS A 97 16.41 -5.91 15.75
N GLY A 98 15.30 -5.18 15.76
CA GLY A 98 15.33 -3.72 15.81
C GLY A 98 15.61 -3.14 17.20
N SER A 99 15.52 -1.81 17.33
CA SER A 99 15.82 -1.08 18.59
C SER A 99 14.69 -1.03 19.63
N GLY A 100 13.49 -1.53 19.31
CA GLY A 100 12.36 -1.60 20.24
C GLY A 100 11.24 -0.60 20.01
N ILE A 101 10.35 -0.47 21.00
CA ILE A 101 9.09 0.25 20.83
C ILE A 101 9.27 1.76 20.66
N ALA A 102 10.38 2.32 21.15
CA ALA A 102 10.67 3.74 20.99
C ALA A 102 10.74 4.10 19.49
N SER A 103 11.51 3.35 18.70
CA SER A 103 11.54 3.54 17.25
C SER A 103 10.18 3.25 16.60
N ALA A 104 9.46 2.20 17.03
CA ALA A 104 8.10 1.92 16.54
C ALA A 104 7.11 3.10 16.73
N MET A 105 7.31 3.89 17.79
CA MET A 105 6.51 5.09 18.07
C MET A 105 7.05 6.36 17.40
N GLY A 106 8.07 6.25 16.54
CA GLY A 106 8.73 7.39 15.91
C GLY A 106 9.65 8.17 16.85
N GLN A 107 9.96 7.66 18.04
CA GLN A 107 10.87 8.30 18.98
C GLN A 107 12.31 7.93 18.62
N GLY A 108 13.09 8.93 18.19
CA GLY A 108 14.52 8.78 17.93
C GLY A 108 15.38 9.15 19.14
N GLU A 109 16.53 8.49 19.27
CA GLU A 109 17.62 8.98 20.11
C GLU A 109 18.13 10.36 19.60
N PRO A 110 18.74 11.21 20.44
CA PRO A 110 19.33 12.47 19.99
C PRO A 110 20.30 12.25 18.82
N GLY A 111 19.98 12.83 17.65
CA GLY A 111 20.75 12.65 16.40
C GLY A 111 20.16 11.65 15.40
N GLY A 112 19.09 10.92 15.75
CA GLY A 112 18.32 10.07 14.84
C GLY A 112 17.35 10.84 13.93
N ILE A 113 16.42 10.12 13.29
CA ILE A 113 15.39 10.68 12.40
C ILE A 113 14.02 10.54 13.07
N PRO A 114 13.48 11.61 13.70
CA PRO A 114 12.17 11.57 14.32
C PRO A 114 11.06 11.15 13.35
N GLY A 115 10.18 10.26 13.79
CA GLY A 115 9.11 9.67 12.99
C GLY A 115 9.49 8.44 12.15
N ALA A 116 10.79 8.11 12.01
CA ALA A 116 11.18 6.80 11.50
C ALA A 116 10.66 5.70 12.44
N VAL A 117 10.07 4.65 11.88
CA VAL A 117 9.26 3.67 12.64
C VAL A 117 9.99 2.36 12.96
N GLY A 118 11.22 2.20 12.49
CA GLY A 118 12.05 1.05 12.80
C GLY A 118 13.52 1.41 12.71
N THR A 119 14.37 0.63 13.36
CA THR A 119 15.81 0.67 13.10
C THR A 119 16.39 -0.73 13.08
N ILE A 120 17.40 -0.97 12.24
CA ILE A 120 18.34 -2.07 12.46
C ILE A 120 19.43 -1.54 13.39
N VAL A 121 19.67 -2.27 14.47
CA VAL A 121 20.61 -1.85 15.52
C VAL A 121 22.06 -1.82 15.04
N PRO A 122 22.91 -0.92 15.59
CA PRO A 122 24.31 -0.85 15.24
C PRO A 122 25.13 -1.99 15.86
N THR A 123 26.34 -2.21 15.35
CA THR A 123 27.40 -2.99 16.03
C THR A 123 28.60 -2.08 16.30
N PRO A 124 28.64 -1.37 17.45
CA PRO A 124 29.58 -0.27 17.68
C PRO A 124 31.05 -0.68 17.60
N ARG A 125 31.41 -1.88 18.08
CA ARG A 125 32.79 -2.39 18.05
C ARG A 125 33.35 -2.53 16.64
N LEU A 126 32.50 -2.85 15.67
CA LEU A 126 32.86 -3.04 14.26
C LEU A 126 32.50 -1.84 13.39
N GLY A 127 31.98 -0.76 14.00
CA GLY A 127 31.54 0.44 13.30
C GLY A 127 30.42 0.19 12.29
N ILE A 128 29.54 -0.78 12.55
CA ILE A 128 28.33 -1.00 11.76
C ILE A 128 27.23 -0.05 12.27
N PRO A 129 26.66 0.80 11.38
CA PRO A 129 25.77 1.89 11.77
C PRO A 129 24.34 1.44 12.02
N THR A 130 23.54 2.34 12.58
CA THR A 130 22.08 2.17 12.64
C THR A 130 21.47 2.38 11.24
N ILE A 131 20.54 1.52 10.85
CA ILE A 131 19.75 1.67 9.62
C ILE A 131 18.35 2.15 9.99
N PHE A 132 17.81 3.14 9.29
CA PHE A 132 16.49 3.70 9.58
C PHE A 132 15.44 3.19 8.59
N LEU A 133 14.34 2.68 9.14
CA LEU A 133 13.17 2.24 8.38
C LEU A 133 12.01 3.21 8.61
N SER A 134 11.31 3.58 7.55
CA SER A 134 10.16 4.48 7.63
C SER A 134 9.06 4.03 6.67
N ASP A 135 7.81 4.17 7.10
CA ASP A 135 6.65 4.03 6.23
C ASP A 135 6.63 5.15 5.17
N GLY A 136 5.86 5.06 4.09
CA GLY A 136 5.03 3.92 3.70
C GLY A 136 4.61 3.97 2.22
N PRO A 137 3.57 3.20 1.85
CA PRO A 137 3.16 3.04 0.45
C PRO A 137 2.72 4.32 -0.29
N ALA A 138 2.22 5.34 0.41
CA ALA A 138 1.77 6.60 -0.20
C ALA A 138 2.80 7.75 -0.15
N GLY A 139 4.01 7.50 0.37
CA GLY A 139 5.03 8.52 0.60
C GLY A 139 5.74 8.31 1.93
N LEU A 140 6.85 9.00 2.15
CA LEU A 140 7.62 8.87 3.38
C LEU A 140 6.84 9.44 4.58
N ARG A 141 6.91 8.79 5.74
CA ARG A 141 6.25 9.20 6.98
C ARG A 141 7.30 9.40 8.07
N ILE A 142 7.70 10.65 8.26
CA ILE A 142 8.56 11.13 9.34
C ILE A 142 7.90 12.30 10.07
N GLU A 143 8.46 12.72 11.21
CA GLU A 143 7.92 13.84 11.97
C GLU A 143 8.19 15.16 11.23
N PRO A 144 7.15 15.96 10.91
CA PRO A 144 7.30 17.15 10.07
C PRO A 144 7.97 18.33 10.80
N LYS A 145 8.11 18.26 12.12
CA LYS A 145 8.72 19.29 12.98
C LYS A 145 9.62 18.62 14.01
N ARG A 146 10.72 19.28 14.38
CA ARG A 146 11.68 18.77 15.37
C ARG A 146 11.89 19.80 16.47
N GLU A 147 12.07 19.32 17.70
CA GLU A 147 12.30 20.20 18.84
C GLU A 147 13.59 21.02 18.65
N GLY A 148 13.53 22.33 18.87
CA GLY A 148 14.69 23.21 18.76
C GLY A 148 15.02 23.67 17.33
N GLU A 149 14.19 23.34 16.34
CA GLU A 149 14.38 23.75 14.95
C GLU A 149 13.19 24.54 14.39
N ASP A 150 13.47 25.59 13.61
CA ASP A 150 12.44 26.40 12.94
C ASP A 150 11.98 25.82 11.59
N ARG A 151 12.75 24.87 11.03
CA ARG A 151 12.49 24.27 9.71
C ARG A 151 11.50 23.11 9.79
N THR A 152 10.95 22.74 8.63
CA THR A 152 10.03 21.60 8.49
C THR A 152 10.64 20.48 7.66
N TYR A 153 10.03 19.29 7.81
CA TYR A 153 10.45 18.00 7.24
C TYR A 153 9.26 17.29 6.59
N TYR A 154 8.41 18.04 5.91
CA TYR A 154 7.26 17.48 5.20
C TYR A 154 7.71 16.53 4.09
N CYS A 155 6.88 15.53 3.83
CA CYS A 155 7.08 14.58 2.75
C CYS A 155 5.98 14.74 1.70
N THR A 156 6.22 14.24 0.50
CA THR A 156 5.20 14.28 -0.55
C THR A 156 4.17 13.19 -0.33
N ALA A 157 2.89 13.55 -0.21
CA ALA A 157 1.79 12.58 -0.25
C ALA A 157 1.45 12.26 -1.72
N PHE A 158 1.87 11.08 -2.17
CA PHE A 158 1.58 10.53 -3.50
C PHE A 158 0.18 9.91 -3.55
N PRO A 159 -0.35 9.61 -4.75
CA PRO A 159 -1.62 8.92 -4.85
C PRO A 159 -1.55 7.52 -4.26
N ILE A 160 -2.68 7.05 -3.72
CA ILE A 160 -2.78 5.70 -3.16
C ILE A 160 -2.50 4.62 -4.22
N ALA A 161 -2.04 3.44 -3.78
CA ALA A 161 -1.66 2.34 -4.68
C ALA A 161 -2.79 1.91 -5.62
N THR A 162 -4.05 1.94 -5.18
CA THR A 162 -5.22 1.65 -6.04
C THR A 162 -5.34 2.66 -7.20
N LEU A 163 -5.09 3.96 -6.95
CA LEU A 163 -5.07 4.96 -8.01
C LEU A 163 -3.89 4.71 -8.94
N LEU A 164 -2.70 4.48 -8.39
CA LEU A 164 -1.50 4.21 -9.18
C LEU A 164 -1.69 3.00 -10.10
N ALA A 165 -2.26 1.91 -9.60
CA ALA A 165 -2.61 0.74 -10.40
C ALA A 165 -3.64 1.06 -11.49
N SER A 166 -4.56 1.99 -11.21
CA SER A 166 -5.53 2.46 -12.21
C SER A 166 -4.86 3.17 -13.40
N SER A 167 -3.60 3.58 -13.30
CA SER A 167 -2.85 4.15 -14.42
C SER A 167 -2.39 3.12 -15.44
N TRP A 168 -2.20 1.84 -15.03
CA TRP A 168 -1.60 0.75 -15.81
C TRP A 168 -0.30 1.16 -16.52
N ASN A 169 0.52 1.97 -15.87
CA ASN A 169 1.69 2.62 -16.47
C ASN A 169 2.94 2.41 -15.60
N GLU A 170 3.71 1.35 -15.90
CA GLU A 170 4.92 0.99 -15.16
C GLU A 170 5.95 2.13 -15.12
N ASP A 171 6.14 2.87 -16.22
CA ASP A 171 7.10 3.98 -16.27
C ASP A 171 6.71 5.12 -15.32
N LEU A 172 5.41 5.41 -15.22
CA LEU A 172 4.90 6.43 -14.30
C LEU A 172 5.03 5.98 -12.84
N ILE A 173 4.81 4.69 -12.56
CA ILE A 173 4.98 4.14 -11.22
C ILE A 173 6.45 4.12 -10.82
N PHE A 174 7.36 3.84 -11.75
CA PHE A 174 8.79 4.01 -11.54
C PHE A 174 9.15 5.45 -11.16
N GLN A 175 8.58 6.46 -11.85
CA GLN A 175 8.83 7.87 -11.53
C GLN A 175 8.33 8.28 -10.14
N VAL A 176 7.18 7.74 -9.71
CA VAL A 176 6.69 7.90 -8.33
C VAL A 176 7.69 7.29 -7.34
N GLY A 177 8.13 6.06 -7.58
CA GLY A 177 9.14 5.40 -6.74
C GLY A 177 10.46 6.15 -6.68
N ASP A 178 10.95 6.68 -7.81
CA ASP A 178 12.17 7.49 -7.88
C ASP A 178 12.05 8.78 -7.03
N ALA A 179 10.90 9.45 -7.06
CA ALA A 179 10.65 10.62 -6.21
C ALA A 179 10.66 10.24 -4.71
N MET A 180 10.01 9.13 -4.34
CA MET A 180 10.04 8.61 -2.97
C MET A 180 11.48 8.27 -2.52
N GLY A 181 12.26 7.60 -3.36
CA GLY A 181 13.66 7.24 -3.08
C GLY A 181 14.57 8.45 -2.91
N LYS A 182 14.34 9.53 -3.66
CA LYS A 182 15.04 10.81 -3.49
C LYS A 182 14.72 11.48 -2.15
N GLU A 183 13.46 11.46 -1.71
CA GLU A 183 13.09 11.97 -0.38
C GLU A 183 13.74 11.15 0.73
N ALA A 184 13.69 9.82 0.66
CA ALA A 184 14.33 8.95 1.64
C ALA A 184 15.85 9.20 1.72
N THR A 185 16.52 9.33 0.57
CA THR A 185 17.93 9.69 0.49
C THR A 185 18.20 11.03 1.20
N GLU A 186 17.45 12.09 0.85
CA GLU A 186 17.63 13.43 1.42
C GLU A 186 17.29 13.53 2.91
N TYR A 187 16.40 12.66 3.41
CA TYR A 187 16.07 12.60 4.84
C TYR A 187 16.89 11.58 5.64
N GLY A 188 17.76 10.81 4.98
CA GLY A 188 18.65 9.83 5.61
C GLY A 188 17.97 8.50 5.97
N ILE A 189 16.83 8.20 5.36
CA ILE A 189 16.10 6.93 5.49
C ILE A 189 16.70 5.90 4.53
N ASP A 190 16.87 4.68 5.04
CA ASP A 190 17.57 3.62 4.32
C ASP A 190 16.63 2.59 3.71
N VAL A 191 15.46 2.38 4.32
CA VAL A 191 14.43 1.46 3.83
C VAL A 191 13.05 2.10 3.92
N ILE A 192 12.34 2.15 2.79
CA ILE A 192 10.92 2.52 2.74
C ILE A 192 10.08 1.26 2.92
N LEU A 193 9.15 1.30 3.86
CA LEU A 193 8.30 0.17 4.23
C LEU A 193 7.06 0.10 3.35
N GLY A 194 7.30 -0.20 2.08
CA GLY A 194 6.32 -0.44 1.04
C GLY A 194 7.02 -0.93 -0.24
N PRO A 195 6.25 -1.21 -1.30
CA PRO A 195 4.80 -1.03 -1.42
C PRO A 195 3.97 -2.11 -0.72
N GLY A 196 2.68 -1.81 -0.52
CA GLY A 196 1.66 -2.82 -0.21
C GLY A 196 1.23 -3.56 -1.48
N ALA A 197 1.26 -4.89 -1.49
CA ALA A 197 1.05 -5.73 -2.67
C ALA A 197 0.04 -6.87 -2.47
N ASN A 198 -0.69 -6.88 -1.35
CA ASN A 198 -1.75 -7.87 -1.11
C ASN A 198 -2.89 -7.75 -2.14
N ILE A 199 -3.53 -8.87 -2.46
CA ILE A 199 -4.66 -8.92 -3.40
C ILE A 199 -5.92 -8.26 -2.80
N HIS A 200 -6.67 -7.51 -3.61
CA HIS A 200 -8.02 -7.04 -3.25
C HIS A 200 -9.01 -8.21 -3.27
N ARG A 201 -8.96 -9.07 -2.26
CA ARG A 201 -9.82 -10.25 -2.13
C ARG A 201 -11.30 -9.87 -2.00
N HIS A 202 -11.55 -8.84 -1.20
CA HIS A 202 -12.89 -8.40 -0.86
C HIS A 202 -12.92 -6.86 -0.75
N PRO A 203 -13.98 -6.16 -1.23
CA PRO A 203 -14.05 -4.70 -1.23
C PRO A 203 -13.93 -4.03 0.14
N LEU A 204 -14.30 -4.76 1.20
CA LEU A 204 -14.30 -4.24 2.56
C LEU A 204 -12.94 -4.30 3.28
N CYS A 205 -11.88 -4.87 2.70
CA CYS A 205 -10.57 -4.81 3.35
C CYS A 205 -10.16 -3.34 3.55
N GLY A 206 -9.88 -2.97 4.80
CA GLY A 206 -9.58 -1.58 5.21
C GLY A 206 -8.36 -0.97 4.54
N ARG A 207 -7.41 -1.82 4.10
CA ARG A 207 -6.14 -1.44 3.47
C ARG A 207 -6.12 -1.60 1.95
N ASN A 208 -7.25 -1.89 1.31
CA ASN A 208 -7.30 -1.95 -0.16
C ASN A 208 -6.73 -0.67 -0.81
N PHE A 209 -6.91 0.51 -0.19
CA PHE A 209 -6.40 1.78 -0.75
C PHE A 209 -4.89 1.74 -1.05
N GLU A 210 -4.09 1.13 -0.16
CA GLU A 210 -2.63 1.01 -0.27
C GLU A 210 -2.17 -0.30 -0.92
N TYR A 211 -3.10 -1.08 -1.46
CA TYR A 211 -2.84 -2.22 -2.33
C TYR A 211 -3.19 -1.88 -3.78
N PHE A 212 -2.65 -2.65 -4.74
CA PHE A 212 -2.75 -2.32 -6.16
C PHE A 212 -4.03 -2.85 -6.81
N SER A 213 -4.33 -4.14 -6.70
CA SER A 213 -5.34 -4.79 -7.56
C SER A 213 -5.91 -6.09 -7.00
N GLU A 214 -7.06 -6.50 -7.53
CA GLU A 214 -7.59 -7.87 -7.38
C GLU A 214 -6.86 -8.89 -8.28
N ASP A 215 -6.02 -8.43 -9.22
CA ASP A 215 -5.29 -9.27 -10.16
C ASP A 215 -3.78 -9.34 -9.82
N PRO A 216 -3.19 -10.54 -9.73
CA PRO A 216 -1.79 -10.69 -9.35
C PRO A 216 -0.79 -10.15 -10.37
N LEU A 217 -1.12 -10.15 -11.67
CA LEU A 217 -0.20 -9.63 -12.68
C LEU A 217 -0.13 -8.11 -12.57
N LEU A 218 -1.28 -7.43 -12.46
CA LEU A 218 -1.29 -5.99 -12.27
C LEU A 218 -0.62 -5.59 -10.96
N SER A 219 -0.94 -6.28 -9.85
CA SER A 219 -0.30 -6.03 -8.55
C SER A 219 1.22 -6.21 -8.61
N GLY A 220 1.68 -7.32 -9.21
CA GLY A 220 3.10 -7.63 -9.32
C GLY A 220 3.87 -6.66 -10.21
N TYR A 221 3.29 -6.22 -11.33
CA TYR A 221 3.94 -5.31 -12.27
C TYR A 221 4.04 -3.89 -11.70
N MET A 222 2.97 -3.39 -11.06
CA MET A 222 3.00 -2.10 -10.37
C MET A 222 3.96 -2.13 -9.16
N GLY A 223 3.94 -3.21 -8.38
CA GLY A 223 4.86 -3.42 -7.27
C GLY A 223 6.33 -3.45 -7.70
N ALA A 224 6.66 -4.16 -8.79
CA ALA A 224 8.03 -4.20 -9.31
C ALA A 224 8.49 -2.82 -9.81
N ALA A 225 7.60 -2.07 -10.48
CA ALA A 225 7.92 -0.75 -11.01
C ALA A 225 8.27 0.26 -9.89
N ILE A 226 7.47 0.31 -8.81
CA ILE A 226 7.73 1.23 -7.70
C ILE A 226 8.99 0.82 -6.93
N VAL A 227 9.23 -0.49 -6.74
CA VAL A 227 10.47 -1.00 -6.13
C VAL A 227 11.69 -0.54 -6.93
N ASN A 228 11.69 -0.77 -8.25
CA ASN A 228 12.79 -0.34 -9.11
C ASN A 228 13.02 1.18 -9.06
N GLY A 229 11.95 1.97 -8.95
CA GLY A 229 12.04 3.42 -8.79
C GLY A 229 12.75 3.81 -7.49
N ILE A 230 12.28 3.31 -6.35
CA ILE A 230 12.84 3.60 -5.02
C ILE A 230 14.31 3.14 -4.96
N GLU A 231 14.58 1.88 -5.34
CA GLU A 231 15.90 1.28 -5.16
C GLU A 231 16.96 1.80 -6.13
N SER A 232 16.55 2.45 -7.22
CA SER A 232 17.49 3.19 -8.10
C SER A 232 18.23 4.33 -7.38
N ASN A 233 17.75 4.74 -6.21
CA ASN A 233 18.35 5.80 -5.40
C ASN A 233 19.33 5.28 -4.32
N GLY A 234 19.52 3.95 -4.19
CA GLY A 234 20.34 3.37 -3.13
C GLY A 234 19.66 3.36 -1.75
N VAL A 235 18.32 3.26 -1.76
CA VAL A 235 17.42 3.09 -0.62
C VAL A 235 16.67 1.79 -0.83
N GLY A 236 16.54 0.94 0.18
CA GLY A 236 15.80 -0.32 0.08
C GLY A 236 14.29 -0.14 0.12
N THR A 237 13.58 -1.15 -0.38
CA THR A 237 12.13 -1.30 -0.18
C THR A 237 11.83 -2.48 0.74
N SER A 238 10.63 -2.47 1.33
CA SER A 238 10.05 -3.61 2.03
C SER A 238 8.66 -3.93 1.51
N VAL A 239 8.60 -4.80 0.50
CA VAL A 239 7.33 -5.23 -0.12
C VAL A 239 6.49 -5.98 0.92
N LYS A 240 5.23 -5.58 1.10
CA LYS A 240 4.40 -6.05 2.21
C LYS A 240 2.95 -6.36 1.81
N HIS A 241 2.23 -7.26 2.48
CA HIS A 241 2.66 -8.16 3.56
C HIS A 241 2.62 -9.58 3.03
N PHE A 242 3.75 -10.27 3.09
CA PHE A 242 3.93 -11.63 2.58
C PHE A 242 3.45 -12.66 3.63
N VAL A 243 2.27 -13.25 3.51
CA VAL A 243 1.30 -13.21 2.41
C VAL A 243 -0.13 -13.40 2.95
N ALA A 244 -1.13 -13.19 2.10
CA ALA A 244 -2.55 -13.39 2.41
C ALA A 244 -3.11 -12.50 3.54
N ASN A 245 -2.51 -11.33 3.76
CA ASN A 245 -3.01 -10.31 4.66
C ASN A 245 -4.13 -9.49 3.99
N ASN A 246 -5.28 -10.13 3.75
CA ASN A 246 -6.38 -9.54 2.97
C ASN A 246 -7.59 -9.12 3.82
N GLN A 247 -7.46 -9.09 5.14
CA GLN A 247 -8.44 -8.55 6.09
C GLN A 247 -7.71 -7.92 7.29
N GLU A 248 -8.25 -6.86 7.87
CA GLU A 248 -7.69 -6.24 9.08
C GLU A 248 -8.20 -6.89 10.36
N THR A 249 -9.46 -7.34 10.36
CA THR A 249 -10.09 -7.97 11.53
C THR A 249 -9.27 -9.17 11.99
N GLU A 250 -8.81 -9.12 13.23
CA GLU A 250 -8.03 -10.20 13.87
C GLU A 250 -6.76 -10.61 13.11
N ARG A 251 -6.15 -9.71 12.31
CA ARG A 251 -4.97 -10.00 11.49
C ARG A 251 -3.79 -10.63 12.25
N PHE A 252 -3.67 -10.37 13.55
CA PHE A 252 -2.63 -10.93 14.44
C PHE A 252 -2.83 -12.41 14.81
N LEU A 253 -4.04 -12.93 14.66
CA LEU A 253 -4.42 -14.28 15.10
C LEU A 253 -4.99 -15.12 13.96
N ASN A 254 -5.62 -14.48 12.98
CA ASN A 254 -6.38 -15.12 11.93
C ASN A 254 -5.56 -16.20 11.22
N ASP A 255 -6.12 -17.41 11.15
CA ASP A 255 -5.59 -18.49 10.33
C ASP A 255 -6.31 -18.56 8.97
N VAL A 256 -5.58 -18.18 7.92
CA VAL A 256 -6.08 -18.25 6.55
C VAL A 256 -5.94 -19.69 6.06
N LEU A 257 -7.08 -20.33 5.82
CA LEU A 257 -7.18 -21.68 5.30
C LEU A 257 -7.40 -21.63 3.79
N ILE A 258 -6.40 -22.04 3.02
CA ILE A 258 -6.32 -21.81 1.58
C ILE A 258 -5.64 -22.97 0.85
N SER A 259 -6.12 -23.29 -0.35
CA SER A 259 -5.52 -24.32 -1.20
C SER A 259 -4.20 -23.87 -1.82
N ASP A 260 -3.32 -24.82 -2.12
CA ASP A 260 -2.01 -24.55 -2.73
C ASP A 260 -2.19 -23.87 -4.09
N ARG A 261 -3.18 -24.31 -4.88
CA ARG A 261 -3.49 -23.69 -6.17
C ARG A 261 -3.87 -22.22 -6.05
N ALA A 262 -4.75 -21.87 -5.09
CA ALA A 262 -5.14 -20.48 -4.87
C ALA A 262 -3.95 -19.64 -4.37
N MET A 263 -3.14 -20.20 -3.46
CA MET A 263 -1.91 -19.55 -3.02
C MET A 263 -0.98 -19.24 -4.18
N ARG A 264 -0.66 -20.23 -5.03
CA ARG A 264 0.31 -20.09 -6.13
C ARG A 264 -0.20 -19.24 -7.29
N GLU A 265 -1.49 -19.31 -7.63
CA GLU A 265 -2.05 -18.58 -8.79
C GLU A 265 -2.53 -17.15 -8.45
N ILE A 266 -2.85 -16.85 -7.18
CA ILE A 266 -3.42 -15.54 -6.77
C ILE A 266 -2.54 -14.81 -5.77
N TYR A 267 -2.36 -15.34 -4.57
CA TYR A 267 -1.85 -14.55 -3.44
C TYR A 267 -0.32 -14.43 -3.43
N LEU A 268 0.38 -15.47 -3.86
CA LEU A 268 1.83 -15.48 -4.03
C LEU A 268 2.25 -14.89 -5.39
N LYS A 269 1.42 -15.01 -6.42
CA LYS A 269 1.80 -14.70 -7.80
C LYS A 269 2.22 -13.23 -8.00
N GLY A 270 1.58 -12.29 -7.30
CA GLY A 270 2.00 -10.89 -7.31
C GLY A 270 3.41 -10.69 -6.74
N PHE A 271 3.72 -11.35 -5.61
CA PHE A 271 5.05 -11.29 -4.99
C PHE A 271 6.11 -12.01 -5.84
N GLU A 272 5.76 -13.14 -6.47
CA GLU A 272 6.64 -13.83 -7.43
C GLU A 272 7.09 -12.87 -8.54
N HIS A 273 6.14 -12.16 -9.15
CA HIS A 273 6.44 -11.16 -10.17
C HIS A 273 7.33 -10.03 -9.64
N ILE A 274 7.13 -9.56 -8.42
CA ILE A 274 7.99 -8.51 -7.83
C ILE A 274 9.41 -9.04 -7.63
N VAL A 275 9.58 -10.23 -7.05
CA VAL A 275 10.89 -10.85 -6.84
C VAL A 275 11.62 -11.06 -8.16
N GLU A 276 10.98 -11.67 -9.17
CA GLU A 276 11.61 -11.95 -10.46
C GLU A 276 11.99 -10.69 -11.25
N ARG A 277 11.27 -9.58 -11.04
CA ARG A 277 11.40 -8.37 -11.87
C ARG A 277 12.14 -7.21 -11.22
N SER A 278 12.28 -7.20 -9.90
CA SER A 278 12.93 -6.10 -9.19
C SER A 278 13.86 -6.52 -8.04
N GLN A 279 13.82 -7.77 -7.55
CA GLN A 279 14.64 -8.23 -6.42
C GLN A 279 14.67 -7.21 -5.25
N PRO A 280 13.52 -6.94 -4.60
CA PRO A 280 13.44 -5.95 -3.52
C PRO A 280 14.46 -6.28 -2.43
N TRP A 281 15.02 -5.26 -1.78
CA TRP A 281 16.03 -5.49 -0.73
C TRP A 281 15.45 -6.23 0.46
N THR A 282 14.18 -5.94 0.79
CA THR A 282 13.47 -6.63 1.85
C THR A 282 12.03 -7.01 1.47
N ILE A 283 11.53 -8.04 2.14
CA ILE A 283 10.10 -8.41 2.15
C ILE A 283 9.63 -8.46 3.61
N MET A 284 8.45 -7.93 3.88
CA MET A 284 7.83 -7.99 5.21
C MET A 284 6.86 -9.16 5.28
N SER A 285 7.08 -10.10 6.19
CA SER A 285 6.13 -11.19 6.45
C SER A 285 4.86 -10.66 7.13
N SER A 286 3.68 -11.17 6.78
CA SER A 286 2.40 -10.74 7.35
C SER A 286 2.18 -11.13 8.82
N TYR A 287 1.14 -10.56 9.42
CA TYR A 287 0.69 -10.91 10.77
C TYR A 287 0.02 -12.28 10.87
N ASN A 288 -0.81 -12.62 9.89
CA ASN A 288 -1.71 -13.77 9.96
C ASN A 288 -0.96 -15.10 9.87
N LYS A 289 -1.67 -16.17 10.19
CA LYS A 289 -1.25 -17.52 9.84
C LYS A 289 -1.76 -17.89 8.46
N VAL A 290 -1.06 -18.82 7.81
CA VAL A 290 -1.52 -19.52 6.62
C VAL A 290 -1.44 -21.00 6.91
N ASN A 291 -2.57 -21.69 6.80
CA ASN A 291 -2.70 -23.13 7.03
C ASN A 291 -2.03 -23.59 8.35
N GLY A 292 -2.28 -22.86 9.44
CA GLY A 292 -1.87 -23.18 10.80
C GLY A 292 -0.54 -22.58 11.27
N THR A 293 0.27 -22.00 10.38
CA THR A 293 1.60 -21.45 10.73
C THR A 293 1.66 -19.96 10.45
N TYR A 294 2.21 -19.17 11.40
CA TYR A 294 2.48 -17.75 11.16
C TYR A 294 3.40 -17.60 9.95
N THR A 295 3.14 -16.62 9.09
CA THR A 295 3.95 -16.45 7.87
C THR A 295 5.42 -16.18 8.21
N SER A 296 5.70 -15.42 9.28
CA SER A 296 7.05 -15.19 9.82
C SER A 296 7.77 -16.45 10.33
N GLU A 297 7.03 -17.53 10.61
CA GLU A 297 7.55 -18.81 11.14
C GLU A 297 7.51 -19.93 10.08
N SER A 298 7.03 -19.64 8.87
CA SER A 298 6.80 -20.64 7.84
C SER A 298 8.03 -20.84 6.97
N LYS A 299 8.79 -21.91 7.22
CA LYS A 299 9.91 -22.32 6.36
C LYS A 299 9.46 -22.60 4.92
N GLU A 300 8.24 -23.12 4.76
CA GLU A 300 7.68 -23.37 3.44
C GLU A 300 7.52 -22.06 2.66
N LEU A 301 6.95 -21.03 3.26
CA LEU A 301 6.77 -19.74 2.58
C LEU A 301 8.10 -18.99 2.40
N LEU A 302 8.89 -18.84 3.46
CA LEU A 302 10.04 -17.93 3.49
C LEU A 302 11.32 -18.53 2.91
N THR A 303 11.43 -19.86 2.87
CA THR A 303 12.61 -20.55 2.34
C THR A 303 12.27 -21.39 1.12
N THR A 304 11.27 -22.27 1.16
CA THR A 304 10.93 -23.10 -0.02
C THR A 304 10.44 -22.23 -1.16
N VAL A 305 9.29 -21.55 -0.98
CA VAL A 305 8.69 -20.72 -2.03
C VAL A 305 9.56 -19.52 -2.36
N LEU A 306 9.80 -18.66 -1.36
CA LEU A 306 10.40 -17.35 -1.62
C LEU A 306 11.83 -17.46 -2.16
N ARG A 307 12.62 -18.45 -1.69
CA ARG A 307 14.06 -18.50 -1.99
C ARG A 307 14.44 -19.65 -2.90
N ASN A 308 13.98 -20.86 -2.62
CA ASN A 308 14.35 -22.01 -3.46
C ASN A 308 13.61 -21.98 -4.80
N ASP A 309 12.31 -21.63 -4.80
CA ASP A 309 11.54 -21.56 -6.05
C ASP A 309 11.79 -20.24 -6.80
N TRP A 310 11.80 -19.09 -6.12
CA TRP A 310 11.86 -17.78 -6.79
C TRP A 310 13.23 -17.12 -6.81
N GLY A 311 14.19 -17.60 -6.02
CA GLY A 311 15.52 -17.01 -5.95
C GLY A 311 15.56 -15.62 -5.32
N PHE A 312 14.72 -15.33 -4.32
CA PHE A 312 14.83 -14.08 -3.55
C PHE A 312 16.16 -13.98 -2.80
N GLU A 313 16.91 -12.91 -3.06
CA GLU A 313 18.25 -12.70 -2.50
C GLU A 313 18.25 -11.80 -1.25
N GLY A 314 17.19 -11.03 -1.04
CA GLY A 314 17.06 -10.07 0.06
C GLY A 314 16.81 -10.69 1.43
N LEU A 315 16.56 -9.82 2.41
CA LEU A 315 16.18 -10.21 3.77
C LEU A 315 14.66 -10.20 3.94
N VAL A 316 14.17 -11.06 4.82
CA VAL A 316 12.77 -10.99 5.30
C VAL A 316 12.76 -10.37 6.68
N MET A 317 11.91 -9.39 6.90
CA MET A 317 11.63 -8.84 8.23
C MET A 317 10.20 -9.18 8.66
N THR A 318 9.96 -9.24 9.97
CA THR A 318 8.58 -9.33 10.46
C THR A 318 7.85 -8.01 10.22
N ASP A 319 6.52 -8.06 10.04
CA ASP A 319 5.70 -6.92 10.44
C ASP A 319 5.90 -6.65 11.95
N TRP A 320 5.53 -5.47 12.45
CA TRP A 320 5.86 -5.05 13.80
C TRP A 320 5.24 -5.98 14.84
N PHE A 321 6.08 -6.69 15.60
CA PHE A 321 5.66 -7.70 16.57
C PHE A 321 4.95 -8.92 15.94
N GLY A 322 5.11 -9.14 14.64
CA GLY A 322 4.57 -10.31 13.95
C GLY A 322 5.15 -11.63 14.48
N GLY A 323 4.32 -12.68 14.51
CA GLY A 323 4.67 -14.02 14.99
C GLY A 323 4.75 -14.17 16.52
N ARG A 324 5.26 -15.32 16.98
CA ARG A 324 5.26 -15.73 18.40
C ARG A 324 6.59 -16.27 18.89
N ASN A 325 7.36 -16.96 18.04
CA ASN A 325 8.58 -17.68 18.43
C ASN A 325 9.81 -17.18 17.65
N ALA A 326 10.61 -16.32 18.29
CA ALA A 326 11.79 -15.71 17.69
C ALA A 326 12.80 -16.73 17.10
N PRO A 327 13.25 -17.78 17.83
CA PRO A 327 14.08 -18.83 17.25
C PRO A 327 13.47 -19.51 16.01
N ALA A 328 12.16 -19.79 16.02
CA ALA A 328 11.47 -20.39 14.89
C ALA A 328 11.43 -19.45 13.67
N GLN A 329 11.25 -18.15 13.88
CA GLN A 329 11.27 -17.12 12.83
C GLN A 329 12.63 -17.09 12.11
N ILE A 330 13.73 -17.00 12.86
CA ILE A 330 15.09 -17.01 12.29
C ILE A 330 15.37 -18.32 11.54
N SER A 331 14.94 -19.45 12.11
CA SER A 331 15.10 -20.78 11.50
C SER A 331 14.29 -20.96 10.22
N ALA A 332 13.11 -20.32 10.12
CA ALA A 332 12.23 -20.35 8.96
C ALA A 332 12.76 -19.52 7.78
N GLY A 333 13.65 -18.55 8.05
CA GLY A 333 14.17 -17.61 7.06
C GLY A 333 13.55 -16.22 7.16
N ASN A 334 12.91 -15.87 8.29
CA ASN A 334 12.65 -14.49 8.66
C ASN A 334 13.90 -13.95 9.36
N ASP A 335 14.66 -13.09 8.68
CA ASP A 335 16.00 -12.71 9.09
C ASP A 335 16.04 -11.62 10.19
N LEU A 336 15.08 -10.70 10.17
CA LEU A 336 15.03 -9.53 11.07
C LEU A 336 13.70 -9.44 11.83
N LEU A 337 13.75 -9.24 13.15
CA LEU A 337 12.58 -9.05 14.00
C LEU A 337 12.34 -7.57 14.29
N GLU A 338 11.31 -6.98 13.69
CA GLU A 338 10.90 -5.60 13.92
C GLU A 338 9.69 -5.52 14.88
N PRO A 339 9.61 -4.51 15.78
CA PRO A 339 10.68 -3.56 16.10
C PRO A 339 11.76 -4.14 17.02
N GLY A 340 11.66 -5.42 17.38
CA GLY A 340 12.50 -6.08 18.37
C GLY A 340 12.03 -5.84 19.81
N THR A 341 12.33 -6.79 20.68
CA THR A 341 12.05 -6.68 22.13
C THR A 341 13.16 -7.36 22.93
N LYS A 342 13.34 -6.94 24.18
CA LYS A 342 14.25 -7.64 25.11
C LYS A 342 13.89 -9.11 25.31
N ARG A 343 12.60 -9.45 25.23
CA ARG A 343 12.13 -10.84 25.33
C ARG A 343 12.58 -11.68 24.14
N GLN A 344 12.46 -11.16 22.91
CA GLN A 344 12.94 -11.83 21.72
C GLN A 344 14.46 -11.99 21.75
N TRP A 345 15.19 -10.92 22.12
CA TRP A 345 16.65 -11.00 22.26
C TRP A 345 17.06 -12.10 23.24
N LYS A 346 16.48 -12.11 24.45
CA LYS A 346 16.74 -13.16 25.43
C LYS A 346 16.42 -14.56 24.91
N ALA A 347 15.28 -14.74 24.22
CA ALA A 347 14.89 -16.02 23.66
C ALA A 347 15.86 -16.52 22.58
N LEU A 348 16.37 -15.62 21.74
CA LEU A 348 17.39 -15.96 20.74
C LEU A 348 18.72 -16.35 21.40
N THR A 349 19.15 -15.63 22.44
CA THR A 349 20.35 -15.97 23.22
C THR A 349 20.22 -17.36 23.86
N GLU A 350 19.12 -17.61 24.57
CA GLU A 350 18.90 -18.91 25.24
C GLU A 350 18.84 -20.07 24.22
N ALA A 351 18.18 -19.86 23.07
CA ALA A 351 18.09 -20.86 22.00
C ALA A 351 19.43 -21.12 21.30
N ALA A 352 20.28 -20.10 21.15
CA ALA A 352 21.61 -20.28 20.61
C ALA A 352 22.52 -21.05 21.59
N GLU A 353 22.47 -20.71 22.89
CA GLU A 353 23.25 -21.36 23.94
C GLU A 353 22.87 -22.83 24.15
N ASN A 354 21.58 -23.16 24.05
CA ASN A 354 21.07 -24.52 24.26
C ASN A 354 21.06 -25.38 22.97
N GLY A 355 21.34 -24.78 21.79
CA GLY A 355 21.41 -25.44 20.49
C GLY A 355 20.07 -25.60 19.76
N GLU A 356 18.98 -24.99 20.24
CA GLU A 356 17.68 -24.92 19.54
C GLU A 356 17.74 -24.03 18.29
N LEU A 357 18.58 -22.99 18.29
CA LEU A 357 18.87 -22.14 17.15
C LEU A 357 20.32 -22.35 16.70
N SER A 358 20.51 -22.77 15.44
CA SER A 358 21.85 -23.07 14.93
C SER A 358 22.64 -21.81 14.58
N GLU A 359 23.96 -21.83 14.78
CA GLU A 359 24.84 -20.73 14.34
C GLU A 359 24.76 -20.52 12.82
N THR A 360 24.48 -21.58 12.03
CA THR A 360 24.27 -21.46 10.58
C THR A 360 23.02 -20.65 10.24
N ASP A 361 21.93 -20.80 10.99
CA ASP A 361 20.71 -20.00 10.79
C ASP A 361 20.95 -18.54 11.18
N ILE A 362 21.68 -18.31 12.27
CA ILE A 362 22.08 -16.97 12.74
C ILE A 362 22.98 -16.29 11.68
N ASP A 363 24.04 -16.96 11.25
CA ASP A 363 24.99 -16.44 10.27
C ASP A 363 24.33 -16.12 8.93
N ARG A 364 23.37 -16.95 8.49
CA ARG A 364 22.58 -16.68 7.29
C ARG A 364 21.78 -15.38 7.44
N ALA A 365 21.05 -15.23 8.53
CA ALA A 365 20.21 -14.05 8.75
C ALA A 365 21.07 -12.78 8.89
N VAL A 366 22.13 -12.84 9.69
CA VAL A 366 23.10 -11.74 9.86
C VAL A 366 23.76 -11.38 8.54
N SER A 367 24.16 -12.34 7.71
CA SER A 367 24.76 -12.06 6.40
C SER A 367 23.84 -11.25 5.50
N ARG A 368 22.53 -11.53 5.51
CA ARG A 368 21.55 -10.79 4.70
C ARG A 368 21.29 -9.39 5.25
N ILE A 369 21.24 -9.23 6.57
CA ILE A 369 21.14 -7.91 7.22
C ILE A 369 22.37 -7.07 6.91
N LEU A 370 23.57 -7.64 7.05
CA LEU A 370 24.81 -6.98 6.68
C LEU A 370 24.82 -6.62 5.18
N THR A 371 24.40 -7.53 4.31
CA THR A 371 24.30 -7.25 2.86
C THR A 371 23.43 -6.01 2.59
N LEU A 372 22.29 -5.88 3.27
CA LEU A 372 21.49 -4.66 3.20
C LEU A 372 22.28 -3.44 3.70
N ILE A 373 22.90 -3.52 4.87
CA ILE A 373 23.71 -2.42 5.45
C ILE A 373 24.80 -1.97 4.47
N PHE A 374 25.52 -2.89 3.84
CA PHE A 374 26.56 -2.57 2.84
C PHE A 374 26.01 -2.04 1.51
N LYS A 375 24.75 -2.35 1.16
CA LYS A 375 24.07 -1.73 0.01
C LYS A 375 23.66 -0.28 0.31
N THR A 376 23.42 0.06 1.57
CA THR A 376 23.12 1.45 1.99
C THR A 376 24.34 2.36 1.85
N ARG A 377 24.11 3.68 1.89
CA ARG A 377 25.18 4.68 1.88
C ARG A 377 25.75 4.98 3.27
N LYS A 378 25.24 4.37 4.35
CA LYS A 378 25.56 4.70 5.75
C LYS A 378 26.98 4.36 6.17
N LEU A 379 27.61 3.36 5.52
CA LEU A 379 29.02 3.06 5.74
C LEU A 379 29.96 4.04 5.02
N GLY A 380 29.45 4.88 4.12
CA GLY A 380 30.19 6.06 3.65
C GLY A 380 30.00 7.23 4.63
N ASN A 381 30.89 8.23 4.59
CA ASN A 381 30.67 9.53 5.25
C ASN A 381 29.56 10.34 4.54
N TYR A 382 28.36 9.76 4.43
CA TYR A 382 27.21 10.33 3.75
C TYR A 382 26.45 11.28 4.68
N ASN A 383 26.41 12.56 4.33
CA ASN A 383 25.54 13.55 4.95
C ASN A 383 24.31 13.77 4.05
N TYR A 384 23.12 13.63 4.63
CA TYR A 384 21.86 13.90 3.94
C TYR A 384 21.42 15.37 4.14
N GLY A 385 20.91 16.00 3.09
CA GLY A 385 20.68 17.46 3.05
C GLY A 385 19.43 17.93 3.79
N ASN A 386 18.50 17.01 4.07
CA ASN A 386 17.14 17.27 4.56
C ASN A 386 16.36 18.24 3.66
N ASN A 387 16.67 18.34 2.36
CA ASN A 387 16.04 19.33 1.48
C ASN A 387 15.64 18.73 0.13
N PRO A 388 14.72 17.74 0.11
CA PRO A 388 14.21 17.19 -1.13
C PRO A 388 13.46 18.25 -1.95
N ASP A 389 13.40 18.05 -3.28
CA ASP A 389 12.64 18.91 -4.18
C ASP A 389 11.14 18.56 -4.16
N LEU A 390 10.49 18.88 -3.04
CA LEU A 390 9.05 18.63 -2.83
C LEU A 390 8.17 19.29 -3.89
N LYS A 391 8.64 20.36 -4.55
CA LYS A 391 7.89 21.01 -5.64
C LYS A 391 7.90 20.17 -6.91
N ALA A 392 9.05 19.61 -7.27
CA ALA A 392 9.15 18.68 -8.38
C ALA A 392 8.35 17.40 -8.09
N HIS A 393 8.43 16.89 -6.87
CA HIS A 393 7.70 15.68 -6.47
C HIS A 393 6.17 15.90 -6.49
N ALA A 394 5.68 17.07 -6.05
CA ALA A 394 4.27 17.43 -6.19
C ALA A 394 3.79 17.42 -7.66
N GLN A 395 4.63 17.81 -8.63
CA GLN A 395 4.26 17.71 -10.05
C GLN A 395 4.05 16.25 -10.49
N ILE A 396 4.88 15.33 -9.99
CA ILE A 396 4.73 13.88 -10.23
C ILE A 396 3.44 13.37 -9.57
N THR A 397 3.10 13.81 -8.35
CA THR A 397 1.81 13.49 -7.71
C THR A 397 0.64 13.94 -8.56
N ARG A 398 0.66 15.19 -9.06
CA ARG A 398 -0.42 15.73 -9.90
C ARG A 398 -0.60 14.94 -11.19
N GLN A 399 0.51 14.61 -11.85
CA GLN A 399 0.49 13.82 -13.09
C GLN A 399 0.00 12.39 -12.84
N SER A 400 0.56 11.72 -11.84
CA SER A 400 0.24 10.32 -11.54
C SER A 400 -1.21 10.16 -11.04
N ALA A 401 -1.70 11.12 -10.24
CA ALA A 401 -3.11 11.22 -9.89
C ALA A 401 -3.99 11.32 -11.14
N ALA A 402 -3.76 12.32 -12.00
CA ALA A 402 -4.60 12.56 -13.18
C ALA A 402 -4.61 11.37 -14.17
N GLU A 403 -3.48 10.69 -14.37
CA GLU A 403 -3.39 9.51 -15.24
C GLU A 403 -4.05 8.24 -14.67
N GLY A 404 -4.21 8.15 -13.35
CA GLY A 404 -4.90 7.05 -12.68
C GLY A 404 -6.39 7.27 -12.45
N MET A 405 -6.90 8.50 -12.58
CA MET A 405 -8.34 8.75 -12.46
C MET A 405 -9.13 8.05 -13.57
N VAL A 406 -10.28 7.48 -13.19
CA VAL A 406 -11.10 6.66 -14.08
C VAL A 406 -12.40 7.38 -14.38
N LEU A 407 -12.65 7.68 -15.65
CA LEU A 407 -13.94 8.20 -16.09
C LEU A 407 -14.93 7.03 -16.18
N LEU A 408 -15.88 6.96 -15.24
CA LEU A 408 -16.84 5.86 -15.13
C LEU A 408 -18.11 6.09 -15.96
N LYS A 409 -18.50 7.34 -16.16
CA LYS A 409 -19.66 7.72 -16.95
C LYS A 409 -19.45 9.10 -17.55
N ASN A 410 -19.86 9.29 -18.80
CA ASN A 410 -19.91 10.62 -19.43
C ASN A 410 -20.98 10.70 -20.53
N GLU A 411 -22.07 11.42 -20.26
CA GLU A 411 -23.15 11.72 -21.22
C GLU A 411 -22.94 13.09 -21.87
N ASN A 412 -21.75 13.33 -22.44
CA ASN A 412 -21.30 14.64 -22.92
C ASN A 412 -21.34 15.74 -21.85
N ALA A 413 -21.15 15.35 -20.58
CA ALA A 413 -21.07 16.27 -19.45
C ALA A 413 -19.67 16.85 -19.26
N LEU A 414 -18.65 16.09 -19.66
CA LEU A 414 -17.23 16.42 -19.57
C LEU A 414 -16.56 16.34 -20.93
N PRO A 415 -15.51 17.15 -21.19
CA PRO A 415 -14.89 18.11 -20.26
C PRO A 415 -15.72 19.38 -20.03
N LEU A 416 -15.47 20.05 -18.91
CA LEU A 416 -16.09 21.34 -18.54
C LEU A 416 -15.61 22.46 -19.48
N ARG A 417 -16.51 23.40 -19.78
CA ARG A 417 -16.14 24.59 -20.55
C ARG A 417 -15.34 25.56 -19.68
N PRO A 418 -14.34 26.28 -20.22
CA PRO A 418 -13.58 27.27 -19.46
C PRO A 418 -14.47 28.35 -18.82
N ASN A 419 -14.03 28.89 -17.67
CA ASN A 419 -14.69 29.99 -16.96
C ASN A 419 -16.13 29.73 -16.48
N MET A 420 -16.56 28.46 -16.39
CA MET A 420 -17.86 28.12 -15.79
C MET A 420 -17.93 28.51 -14.30
N ASN A 421 -19.13 28.89 -13.86
CA ASN A 421 -19.51 29.01 -12.46
C ASN A 421 -19.93 27.63 -11.92
N VAL A 422 -19.08 26.99 -11.13
CA VAL A 422 -19.23 25.61 -10.66
C VAL A 422 -19.83 25.57 -9.26
N ALA A 423 -20.96 24.89 -9.10
CA ALA A 423 -21.51 24.59 -7.78
C ALA A 423 -20.88 23.33 -7.18
N LEU A 424 -20.08 23.50 -6.15
CA LEU A 424 -19.54 22.40 -5.35
C LEU A 424 -20.55 21.96 -4.29
N LEU A 425 -20.96 20.70 -4.38
CA LEU A 425 -21.91 20.03 -3.51
C LEU A 425 -21.20 18.88 -2.77
N GLY A 426 -21.64 18.59 -1.55
CA GLY A 426 -20.96 17.66 -0.65
C GLY A 426 -19.76 18.31 0.03
N THR A 427 -19.54 17.98 1.31
CA THR A 427 -18.49 18.60 2.13
C THR A 427 -17.08 18.16 1.73
N THR A 428 -16.92 16.97 1.14
CA THR A 428 -15.64 16.48 0.61
C THR A 428 -15.10 17.31 -0.56
N SER A 429 -15.92 18.11 -1.24
CA SER A 429 -15.44 19.07 -2.25
C SER A 429 -14.50 20.12 -1.62
N TYR A 430 -14.67 20.41 -0.33
CA TYR A 430 -13.88 21.38 0.42
C TYR A 430 -12.91 20.70 1.40
N GLY A 431 -13.31 19.58 2.02
CA GLY A 431 -12.47 18.72 2.86
C GLY A 431 -12.01 17.48 2.09
N PHE A 432 -11.15 17.69 1.09
CA PHE A 432 -10.70 16.63 0.19
C PHE A 432 -9.78 15.62 0.91
N ILE A 433 -9.91 14.33 0.57
CA ILE A 433 -9.19 13.23 1.21
C ILE A 433 -7.99 12.85 0.34
N ALA A 434 -6.78 13.06 0.87
CA ALA A 434 -5.53 12.80 0.15
C ALA A 434 -5.16 11.30 0.09
N GLY A 435 -5.44 10.55 1.15
CA GLY A 435 -5.12 9.13 1.30
C GLY A 435 -5.89 8.48 2.44
N GLY A 436 -5.63 7.18 2.66
CA GLY A 436 -6.15 6.43 3.81
C GLY A 436 -5.33 6.68 5.07
N THR A 437 -5.78 6.15 6.21
CA THR A 437 -5.06 6.24 7.49
C THR A 437 -4.22 5.00 7.76
N GLY A 438 -3.36 5.06 8.78
CA GLY A 438 -2.53 3.93 9.22
C GLY A 438 -1.06 4.18 8.97
N SER A 439 -0.26 3.11 8.95
CA SER A 439 1.15 3.18 8.60
C SER A 439 1.38 3.86 7.24
N GLY A 440 0.46 3.69 6.29
CA GLY A 440 0.52 4.30 4.95
C GLY A 440 0.11 5.78 4.84
N ASP A 441 -0.20 6.46 5.94
CA ASP A 441 -0.46 7.91 5.96
C ASP A 441 0.82 8.72 5.71
N VAL A 442 0.72 10.01 5.40
CA VAL A 442 1.87 10.90 5.15
C VAL A 442 1.70 12.19 5.95
N ASN A 443 2.80 12.75 6.45
CA ASN A 443 2.79 14.10 7.02
C ASN A 443 3.13 15.10 5.90
N GLU A 444 2.13 15.50 5.11
CA GLU A 444 2.30 16.46 4.02
C GLU A 444 2.20 17.93 4.46
N ALA A 445 2.75 18.82 3.65
CA ALA A 445 2.73 20.27 3.94
C ALA A 445 1.34 20.89 3.73
N TYR A 446 0.54 20.32 2.82
CA TYR A 446 -0.77 20.80 2.42
C TYR A 446 -1.51 19.71 1.66
N THR A 447 -2.83 19.80 1.61
CA THR A 447 -3.68 19.02 0.69
C THR A 447 -4.56 19.99 -0.08
N ILE A 448 -4.51 19.95 -1.42
CA ILE A 448 -5.29 20.82 -2.29
C ILE A 448 -6.71 20.28 -2.41
N SER A 449 -7.68 21.06 -1.96
CA SER A 449 -9.11 20.77 -2.10
C SER A 449 -9.58 20.85 -3.56
N LEU A 450 -10.75 20.28 -3.87
CA LEU A 450 -11.35 20.44 -5.20
C LEU A 450 -11.72 21.89 -5.49
N GLU A 451 -12.13 22.65 -4.45
CA GLU A 451 -12.35 24.09 -4.55
C GLU A 451 -11.09 24.83 -5.04
N GLU A 452 -9.96 24.61 -4.38
CA GLU A 452 -8.69 25.23 -4.74
C GLU A 452 -8.24 24.76 -6.12
N GLY A 453 -8.35 23.47 -6.43
CA GLY A 453 -7.99 22.91 -7.73
C GLY A 453 -8.76 23.53 -8.89
N LEU A 454 -10.08 23.67 -8.78
CA LEU A 454 -10.90 24.31 -9.80
C LEU A 454 -10.63 25.81 -9.91
N THR A 455 -10.40 26.49 -8.78
CA THR A 455 -10.02 27.91 -8.76
C THR A 455 -8.68 28.11 -9.48
N ASN A 456 -7.68 27.28 -9.19
CA ASN A 456 -6.38 27.26 -9.87
C ASN A 456 -6.53 26.95 -11.37
N GLY A 457 -7.52 26.13 -11.74
CA GLY A 457 -7.88 25.80 -13.11
C GLY A 457 -8.66 26.89 -13.86
N GLY A 458 -8.94 28.03 -13.23
CA GLY A 458 -9.64 29.17 -13.84
C GLY A 458 -11.17 29.09 -13.80
N PHE A 459 -11.74 28.19 -13.00
CA PHE A 459 -13.19 28.14 -12.77
C PHE A 459 -13.60 29.11 -11.66
N THR A 460 -14.86 29.58 -11.71
CA THR A 460 -15.44 30.36 -10.62
C THR A 460 -16.23 29.42 -9.72
N ILE A 461 -16.00 29.49 -8.40
CA ILE A 461 -16.79 28.71 -7.43
C ILE A 461 -18.09 29.44 -7.12
N ASN A 462 -19.20 28.71 -7.20
CA ASN A 462 -20.53 29.26 -6.96
C ASN A 462 -20.66 29.74 -5.51
N LYS A 463 -20.85 31.05 -5.37
CA LYS A 463 -20.92 31.71 -4.06
C LYS A 463 -22.05 31.17 -3.18
N LYS A 464 -23.22 30.83 -3.74
CA LYS A 464 -24.36 30.33 -2.95
C LYS A 464 -24.07 28.97 -2.34
N ALA A 465 -23.46 28.08 -3.11
CA ALA A 465 -23.03 26.76 -2.61
C ALA A 465 -21.93 26.91 -1.54
N LYS A 466 -20.96 27.80 -1.77
CA LYS A 466 -19.88 28.09 -0.81
C LYS A 466 -20.40 28.70 0.49
N ASP A 467 -21.23 29.74 0.41
CA ASP A 467 -21.81 30.40 1.60
C ASP A 467 -22.61 29.40 2.46
N LEU A 468 -23.30 28.43 1.82
CA LEU A 468 -24.01 27.36 2.52
C LEU A 468 -23.05 26.40 3.23
N PHE A 469 -21.95 25.99 2.58
CA PHE A 469 -20.91 25.18 3.19
C PHE A 469 -20.27 25.89 4.39
N GLU A 470 -19.88 27.16 4.25
CA GLU A 470 -19.29 27.95 5.34
C GLU A 470 -20.28 28.12 6.51
N SER A 471 -21.57 28.30 6.22
CA SER A 471 -22.61 28.33 7.25
C SER A 471 -22.80 26.97 7.94
N HIS A 472 -22.61 25.86 7.23
CA HIS A 472 -22.65 24.52 7.81
C HIS A 472 -21.42 24.29 8.71
N LYS A 473 -20.21 24.56 8.20
CA LYS A 473 -18.95 24.44 8.95
C LYS A 473 -18.92 25.28 10.21
N SER A 474 -19.41 26.53 10.17
CA SER A 474 -19.42 27.43 11.34
C SER A 474 -20.37 27.00 12.46
N LYS A 475 -21.31 26.07 12.22
CA LYS A 475 -22.19 25.52 13.26
C LYS A 475 -21.50 24.48 14.14
N THR A 476 -20.52 23.76 13.59
CA THR A 476 -19.78 22.68 14.27
C THR A 476 -18.31 22.67 13.84
N PRO A 477 -17.56 23.76 14.07
CA PRO A 477 -16.20 23.93 13.55
C PRO A 477 -15.24 22.84 14.03
N GLU A 478 -15.44 22.32 15.25
CA GLU A 478 -14.66 21.23 15.84
C GLU A 478 -14.76 19.91 15.06
N ALA A 479 -15.90 19.63 14.43
CA ALA A 479 -16.09 18.42 13.63
C ALA A 479 -15.38 18.50 12.26
N PHE A 480 -14.91 19.70 11.88
CA PHE A 480 -14.11 19.94 10.68
C PHE A 480 -12.59 19.94 10.95
N ILE A 481 -12.17 19.63 12.18
CA ILE A 481 -10.76 19.46 12.54
C ILE A 481 -10.38 18.01 12.28
N GLN A 482 -9.44 17.82 11.36
CA GLN A 482 -8.87 16.50 11.10
C GLN A 482 -8.03 16.05 12.30
N PRO A 483 -8.09 14.76 12.67
CA PRO A 483 -7.12 14.15 13.58
C PRO A 483 -5.68 14.43 13.14
N GLN A 484 -4.73 14.47 14.09
CA GLN A 484 -3.32 14.68 13.79
C GLN A 484 -2.42 13.69 14.53
N GLY A 485 -1.26 13.42 13.94
CA GLY A 485 -0.24 12.53 14.52
C GLY A 485 -0.80 11.13 14.74
N ILE A 486 -0.51 10.57 15.92
CA ILE A 486 -0.92 9.21 16.30
C ILE A 486 -2.44 9.01 16.24
N ASP A 487 -3.26 10.04 16.47
CA ASP A 487 -4.72 9.92 16.38
C ASP A 487 -5.22 9.75 14.94
N ALA A 488 -4.59 10.43 13.99
CA ALA A 488 -4.90 10.31 12.56
C ALA A 488 -4.64 8.91 12.02
N MET A 489 -3.66 8.21 12.59
CA MET A 489 -3.30 6.86 12.16
C MET A 489 -4.43 5.83 12.37
N PHE A 490 -5.30 6.02 13.35
CA PHE A 490 -6.32 5.02 13.75
C PHE A 490 -7.76 5.44 13.53
N ASN A 491 -7.98 6.72 13.26
CA ASN A 491 -9.32 7.28 13.14
C ASN A 491 -9.52 7.85 11.74
N PRO A 492 -10.01 7.03 10.79
CA PRO A 492 -10.43 7.52 9.48
C PRO A 492 -11.38 8.70 9.63
N TYR A 493 -11.08 9.78 8.92
CA TYR A 493 -11.84 11.03 9.00
C TYR A 493 -12.63 11.26 7.71
N ASN A 494 -13.94 11.50 7.87
CA ASN A 494 -14.79 12.04 6.82
C ASN A 494 -15.36 13.39 7.29
N PRO A 495 -15.40 14.42 6.44
CA PRO A 495 -16.01 15.68 6.80
C PRO A 495 -17.52 15.49 7.06
N PRO A 496 -18.10 16.17 8.08
CA PRO A 496 -19.52 16.06 8.39
C PRO A 496 -20.43 16.29 7.17
N GLU A 497 -21.49 15.50 7.05
CA GLU A 497 -22.43 15.61 5.93
C GLU A 497 -23.29 16.89 6.02
N MET A 498 -23.65 17.43 4.85
CA MET A 498 -24.54 18.59 4.74
C MET A 498 -25.82 18.27 3.96
N THR A 499 -26.91 18.95 4.31
CA THR A 499 -28.21 18.87 3.63
C THR A 499 -28.51 20.16 2.88
N TYR A 500 -29.31 20.05 1.82
CA TYR A 500 -29.75 21.18 0.99
C TYR A 500 -31.26 21.31 1.04
N SER A 501 -31.79 22.46 1.47
CA SER A 501 -33.23 22.71 1.34
C SER A 501 -33.60 22.86 -0.14
N PRO A 502 -34.85 22.57 -0.55
CA PRO A 502 -35.30 22.78 -1.92
C PRO A 502 -35.05 24.20 -2.43
N GLU A 503 -35.27 25.22 -1.58
CA GLU A 503 -35.07 26.63 -1.92
C GLU A 503 -33.58 26.95 -2.12
N ALA A 504 -32.72 26.47 -1.20
CA ALA A 504 -31.28 26.67 -1.32
C ALA A 504 -30.72 26.00 -2.58
N LEU A 505 -31.18 24.78 -2.89
CA LEU A 505 -30.78 24.07 -4.09
C LEU A 505 -31.26 24.79 -5.36
N GLN A 506 -32.48 25.32 -5.38
CA GLN A 506 -32.97 26.14 -6.50
C GLN A 506 -32.15 27.42 -6.69
N GLU A 507 -31.74 28.10 -5.62
CA GLU A 507 -30.86 29.27 -5.73
C GLU A 507 -29.47 28.92 -6.29
N ILE A 508 -28.90 27.80 -5.85
CA ILE A 508 -27.62 27.28 -6.36
C ILE A 508 -27.75 26.97 -7.86
N VAL A 509 -28.74 26.16 -8.23
CA VAL A 509 -29.01 25.77 -9.62
C VAL A 509 -29.29 26.99 -10.50
N GLY A 510 -30.03 27.98 -10.00
CA GLY A 510 -30.33 29.20 -10.74
C GLY A 510 -29.11 30.05 -11.06
N SER A 511 -28.03 29.95 -10.26
CA SER A 511 -26.83 30.76 -10.39
C SER A 511 -25.60 30.03 -10.97
N ALA A 512 -25.55 28.70 -10.89
CA ALA A 512 -24.43 27.87 -11.38
C ALA A 512 -24.58 27.48 -12.85
N ASP A 513 -23.48 27.23 -13.56
CA ASP A 513 -23.48 26.65 -14.92
C ASP A 513 -23.50 25.13 -14.90
N VAL A 514 -22.88 24.53 -13.87
CA VAL A 514 -22.71 23.09 -13.69
C VAL A 514 -22.62 22.77 -12.20
N GLY A 515 -23.08 21.58 -11.80
CA GLY A 515 -22.94 21.07 -10.44
C GLY A 515 -21.92 19.95 -10.38
N ILE A 516 -21.13 19.92 -9.30
CA ILE A 516 -20.26 18.81 -8.95
C ILE A 516 -20.60 18.36 -7.54
N LEU A 517 -21.03 17.11 -7.39
CA LEU A 517 -21.24 16.46 -6.11
C LEU A 517 -20.06 15.54 -5.79
N THR A 518 -19.33 15.81 -4.70
CA THR A 518 -18.24 14.93 -4.27
C THR A 518 -18.71 14.00 -3.16
N LEU A 519 -18.56 12.69 -3.36
CA LEU A 519 -18.78 11.66 -2.35
C LEU A 519 -17.42 11.17 -1.84
N GLY A 520 -17.23 11.22 -0.52
CA GLY A 520 -15.96 10.89 0.13
C GLY A 520 -16.03 9.62 0.97
N ARG A 521 -14.95 8.84 0.98
CA ARG A 521 -14.73 7.76 1.94
C ARG A 521 -13.27 7.74 2.37
N ASN A 522 -13.06 7.57 3.66
CA ASN A 522 -11.76 7.28 4.25
C ASN A 522 -11.82 5.92 4.97
N ALA A 523 -10.73 5.18 4.90
CA ALA A 523 -10.52 3.90 5.55
C ALA A 523 -9.02 3.77 5.87
N GLY A 524 -8.66 2.79 6.67
CA GLY A 524 -7.26 2.65 7.04
C GLY A 524 -6.94 1.37 7.78
N GLU A 525 -5.68 1.29 8.17
CA GLU A 525 -5.16 0.20 8.97
C GLU A 525 -5.94 -0.03 10.26
N GLY A 526 -6.12 -1.29 10.61
CA GLY A 526 -6.66 -1.71 11.90
C GLY A 526 -8.18 -1.90 11.95
N GLY A 527 -8.91 -1.72 10.84
CA GLY A 527 -10.32 -2.10 10.77
C GLY A 527 -10.80 -2.27 9.34
N ASP A 528 -11.62 -3.29 9.11
CA ASP A 528 -12.28 -3.49 7.82
C ASP A 528 -13.49 -2.54 7.68
N ARG A 529 -13.80 -2.19 6.44
CA ARG A 529 -14.95 -1.35 6.09
C ARG A 529 -16.28 -2.07 6.35
N LEU A 530 -17.36 -1.29 6.37
CA LEU A 530 -18.72 -1.79 6.58
C LEU A 530 -19.53 -1.84 5.27
N GLU A 531 -20.52 -2.74 5.22
CA GLU A 531 -21.50 -2.75 4.12
C GLU A 531 -22.41 -1.51 4.22
N GLU A 532 -23.04 -1.32 5.39
CA GLU A 532 -23.95 -0.21 5.65
C GLU A 532 -23.18 1.09 5.95
N ALA A 533 -23.69 2.22 5.42
CA ALA A 533 -23.13 3.56 5.63
C ALA A 533 -21.64 3.72 5.26
N ASP A 534 -21.11 2.84 4.41
CA ASP A 534 -19.77 2.93 3.87
C ASP A 534 -19.73 2.38 2.43
N PHE A 535 -19.74 1.05 2.22
CA PHE A 535 -19.86 0.48 0.86
C PHE A 535 -21.18 0.86 0.19
N LEU A 536 -22.30 0.82 0.93
CA LEU A 536 -23.58 1.37 0.50
C LEU A 536 -23.63 2.87 0.82
N LEU A 537 -24.24 3.64 -0.08
CA LEU A 537 -24.63 5.01 0.23
C LEU A 537 -25.72 5.01 1.32
N THR A 538 -25.61 5.95 2.26
CA THR A 538 -26.68 6.20 3.23
C THR A 538 -27.95 6.69 2.52
N ASP A 539 -29.11 6.58 3.17
CA ASP A 539 -30.36 7.14 2.65
C ASP A 539 -30.21 8.64 2.32
N HIS A 540 -29.44 9.37 3.13
CA HIS A 540 -29.15 10.79 2.92
C HIS A 540 -28.30 11.01 1.66
N GLU A 541 -27.25 10.23 1.45
CA GLU A 541 -26.41 10.33 0.24
C GLU A 541 -27.16 9.92 -1.02
N GLN A 542 -27.99 8.88 -0.96
CA GLN A 542 -28.86 8.51 -2.09
C GLN A 542 -29.83 9.64 -2.44
N ASP A 543 -30.46 10.24 -1.42
CA ASP A 543 -31.32 11.41 -1.59
C ASP A 543 -30.54 12.59 -2.18
N LEU A 544 -29.31 12.81 -1.72
CA LEU A 544 -28.46 13.89 -2.21
C LEU A 544 -28.12 13.71 -3.69
N VAL A 545 -27.67 12.53 -4.10
CA VAL A 545 -27.40 12.21 -5.51
C VAL A 545 -28.65 12.42 -6.35
N SER A 546 -29.80 11.93 -5.89
CA SER A 546 -31.07 12.01 -6.62
C SER A 546 -31.54 13.45 -6.80
N LYS A 547 -31.70 14.17 -5.68
CA LYS A 547 -32.27 15.52 -5.66
C LYS A 547 -31.37 16.53 -6.38
N THR A 548 -30.05 16.41 -6.24
CA THR A 548 -29.12 17.29 -6.96
C THR A 548 -29.11 16.99 -8.45
N SER A 549 -29.15 15.71 -8.86
CA SER A 549 -29.20 15.34 -10.28
C SER A 549 -30.46 15.89 -10.93
N GLU A 550 -31.62 15.64 -10.33
CA GLU A 550 -32.92 16.11 -10.80
C GLU A 550 -32.97 17.64 -10.87
N ALA A 551 -32.47 18.34 -9.84
CA ALA A 551 -32.51 19.80 -9.80
C ALA A 551 -31.70 20.44 -10.94
N PHE A 552 -30.47 19.98 -11.20
CA PHE A 552 -29.65 20.49 -12.31
C PHE A 552 -30.24 20.12 -13.68
N GLN A 553 -30.68 18.87 -13.85
CA GLN A 553 -31.19 18.39 -15.13
C GLN A 553 -32.55 18.99 -15.51
N SER A 554 -33.39 19.32 -14.52
CA SER A 554 -34.70 19.96 -14.75
C SER A 554 -34.61 21.30 -15.48
N VAL A 555 -33.45 21.97 -15.43
CA VAL A 555 -33.16 23.22 -16.12
C VAL A 555 -32.13 23.06 -17.25
N GLY A 556 -31.85 21.82 -17.67
CA GLY A 556 -30.91 21.50 -18.76
C GLY A 556 -29.44 21.71 -18.42
N LYS A 557 -29.06 21.66 -17.13
CA LYS A 557 -27.66 21.73 -16.67
C LYS A 557 -27.16 20.36 -16.24
N ASN A 558 -25.86 20.15 -16.35
CA ASN A 558 -25.23 18.88 -15.98
C ASN A 558 -24.94 18.83 -14.48
N LEU A 559 -25.07 17.63 -13.91
CA LEU A 559 -24.44 17.25 -12.65
C LEU A 559 -23.37 16.20 -12.89
N ILE A 560 -22.18 16.41 -12.34
CA ILE A 560 -21.10 15.43 -12.28
C ILE A 560 -20.93 14.94 -10.84
N VAL A 561 -20.74 13.64 -10.66
CA VAL A 561 -20.30 13.07 -9.38
C VAL A 561 -18.80 12.81 -9.42
N VAL A 562 -18.08 13.28 -8.41
CA VAL A 562 -16.67 12.95 -8.17
C VAL A 562 -16.59 12.01 -6.97
N LEU A 563 -15.98 10.84 -7.16
CA LEU A 563 -15.77 9.86 -6.09
C LEU A 563 -14.35 10.00 -5.54
N ASN A 564 -14.23 10.56 -4.33
CA ASN A 564 -12.98 10.69 -3.58
C ASN A 564 -12.91 9.61 -2.48
N ILE A 565 -12.64 8.38 -2.90
CA ILE A 565 -12.79 7.16 -2.09
C ILE A 565 -11.51 6.31 -2.14
N GLY A 566 -11.14 5.63 -1.07
CA GLY A 566 -9.99 4.70 -1.01
C GLY A 566 -10.34 3.23 -1.32
N GLY A 567 -11.62 2.92 -1.51
CA GLY A 567 -12.08 1.58 -1.83
C GLY A 567 -13.43 1.61 -2.53
N VAL A 568 -13.87 0.46 -3.05
CA VAL A 568 -15.10 0.37 -3.86
C VAL A 568 -16.35 0.73 -3.07
N LEU A 569 -17.30 1.32 -3.78
CA LEU A 569 -18.62 1.73 -3.31
C LEU A 569 -19.68 1.18 -4.28
N GLU A 570 -20.87 0.85 -3.77
CA GLU A 570 -22.01 0.43 -4.58
C GLU A 570 -22.45 1.57 -5.49
N THR A 571 -22.53 1.31 -6.79
CA THR A 571 -22.83 2.34 -7.80
C THR A 571 -24.05 2.02 -8.66
N ALA A 572 -24.48 0.76 -8.72
CA ALA A 572 -25.55 0.32 -9.61
C ALA A 572 -26.90 0.98 -9.30
N SER A 573 -27.19 1.28 -8.04
CA SER A 573 -28.46 1.89 -7.60
C SER A 573 -28.63 3.37 -8.02
N TRP A 574 -27.54 4.06 -8.34
CA TRP A 574 -27.58 5.51 -8.56
C TRP A 574 -26.74 6.04 -9.74
N LYS A 575 -25.87 5.24 -10.37
CA LYS A 575 -24.97 5.71 -11.45
C LYS A 575 -25.68 6.31 -12.65
N ASP A 576 -26.94 5.96 -12.86
CA ASP A 576 -27.73 6.47 -13.97
C ASP A 576 -28.27 7.89 -13.70
N LYS A 577 -28.23 8.39 -12.46
CA LYS A 577 -28.76 9.70 -12.08
C LYS A 577 -27.90 10.88 -12.57
N PRO A 578 -26.59 10.97 -12.28
CA PRO A 578 -25.76 12.08 -12.75
C PRO A 578 -25.40 11.94 -14.24
N ASN A 579 -25.01 13.04 -14.89
CA ASN A 579 -24.59 13.04 -16.30
C ASN A 579 -23.15 12.57 -16.50
N GLY A 580 -22.31 12.69 -15.47
CA GLY A 580 -20.94 12.20 -15.48
C GLY A 580 -20.50 11.68 -14.12
N ILE A 581 -19.59 10.70 -14.11
CA ILE A 581 -18.99 10.15 -12.90
C ILE A 581 -17.49 10.03 -13.13
N LEU A 582 -16.71 10.75 -12.32
CA LEU A 582 -15.26 10.65 -12.27
C LEU A 582 -14.87 9.95 -10.97
N LEU A 583 -14.18 8.83 -11.07
CA LEU A 583 -13.52 8.19 -9.95
C LEU A 583 -12.14 8.82 -9.76
N ALA A 584 -12.04 9.70 -8.76
CA ALA A 584 -10.83 10.40 -8.42
C ALA A 584 -9.91 9.62 -7.47
N TRP A 585 -10.43 8.53 -6.87
CA TRP A 585 -9.80 7.80 -5.77
C TRP A 585 -9.31 8.77 -4.68
N GLN A 586 -8.09 8.58 -4.16
CA GLN A 586 -7.41 9.50 -3.25
C GLN A 586 -6.05 9.86 -3.89
N GLY A 587 -5.94 11.10 -4.36
CA GLY A 587 -4.89 11.55 -5.28
C GLY A 587 -3.62 12.12 -4.63
N GLY A 588 -3.45 11.97 -3.32
CA GLY A 588 -2.39 12.64 -2.58
C GLY A 588 -2.58 14.16 -2.49
N GLN A 589 -1.50 14.88 -2.17
CA GLN A 589 -1.55 16.31 -1.86
C GLN A 589 -2.04 17.20 -3.03
N GLU A 590 -1.88 16.74 -4.27
CA GLU A 590 -2.32 17.45 -5.49
C GLU A 590 -3.66 16.94 -6.04
N GLY A 591 -4.39 16.13 -5.27
CA GLY A 591 -5.63 15.47 -5.71
C GLY A 591 -6.65 16.46 -6.32
N GLY A 592 -6.93 17.58 -5.65
CA GLY A 592 -7.85 18.60 -6.16
C GLY A 592 -7.43 19.25 -7.47
N ASN A 593 -6.13 19.56 -7.63
CA ASN A 593 -5.58 20.06 -8.89
C ASN A 593 -5.69 19.03 -10.02
N SER A 594 -5.47 17.76 -9.70
CA SER A 594 -5.53 16.65 -10.65
C SER A 594 -6.97 16.39 -11.12
N VAL A 595 -7.95 16.44 -10.21
CA VAL A 595 -9.36 16.39 -10.57
C VAL A 595 -9.72 17.55 -11.49
N ALA A 596 -9.28 18.77 -11.19
CA ALA A 596 -9.54 19.93 -12.03
C ALA A 596 -8.91 19.82 -13.44
N ASP A 597 -7.73 19.20 -13.55
CA ASP A 597 -7.09 18.95 -14.85
C ASP A 597 -7.91 17.98 -15.71
N VAL A 598 -8.39 16.88 -15.12
CA VAL A 598 -9.24 15.92 -15.81
C VAL A 598 -10.59 16.55 -16.17
N LEU A 599 -11.28 17.17 -15.21
CA LEU A 599 -12.60 17.78 -15.46
C LEU A 599 -12.55 18.87 -16.54
N SER A 600 -11.45 19.61 -16.65
CA SER A 600 -11.27 20.66 -17.67
C SER A 600 -10.87 20.14 -19.05
N GLY A 601 -10.53 18.86 -19.18
CA GLY A 601 -9.96 18.30 -20.41
C GLY A 601 -8.51 18.69 -20.68
N ARG A 602 -7.83 19.36 -19.73
CA ARG A 602 -6.37 19.56 -19.80
C ARG A 602 -5.62 18.23 -19.74
N VAL A 603 -6.19 17.27 -19.02
CA VAL A 603 -5.81 15.86 -19.09
C VAL A 603 -7.00 15.06 -19.59
N ASN A 604 -6.79 14.26 -20.64
CA ASN A 604 -7.77 13.28 -21.06
C ASN A 604 -7.69 12.06 -20.10
N PRO A 605 -8.80 11.66 -19.43
CA PRO A 605 -8.78 10.51 -18.55
C PRO A 605 -8.37 9.25 -19.32
N SER A 606 -7.42 8.54 -18.74
CA SER A 606 -6.84 7.32 -19.32
C SER A 606 -6.67 6.20 -18.29
N GLY A 607 -7.16 6.39 -17.05
CA GLY A 607 -7.14 5.37 -16.03
C GLY A 607 -8.20 4.29 -16.30
N LYS A 608 -7.91 3.05 -15.88
CA LYS A 608 -8.82 1.91 -15.96
C LYS A 608 -8.83 1.15 -14.63
N LEU A 609 -10.00 0.63 -14.24
CA LEU A 609 -10.21 0.02 -12.94
C LEU A 609 -9.26 -1.16 -12.65
N PRO A 610 -8.54 -1.17 -11.52
CA PRO A 610 -7.72 -2.30 -11.09
C PRO A 610 -8.51 -3.31 -10.24
N MET A 611 -9.81 -3.08 -10.06
CA MET A 611 -10.71 -3.99 -9.35
C MET A 611 -12.15 -3.84 -9.84
N THR A 612 -12.94 -4.89 -9.65
CA THR A 612 -14.33 -4.95 -10.10
C THR A 612 -15.23 -4.12 -9.17
N PHE A 613 -16.15 -3.32 -9.74
CA PHE A 613 -17.25 -2.70 -9.00
C PHE A 613 -18.49 -3.60 -9.11
N PRO A 614 -18.86 -4.34 -8.06
CA PRO A 614 -19.98 -5.27 -8.10
C PRO A 614 -21.33 -4.53 -8.14
N VAL A 615 -22.40 -5.23 -8.51
CA VAL A 615 -23.77 -4.73 -8.32
C VAL A 615 -24.17 -4.86 -6.85
N ASN A 616 -23.91 -6.01 -6.23
CA ASN A 616 -24.10 -6.22 -4.80
C ASN A 616 -22.82 -6.76 -4.18
N LEU A 617 -22.52 -6.38 -2.94
CA LEU A 617 -21.36 -6.90 -2.22
C LEU A 617 -21.35 -8.44 -2.16
N LYS A 618 -22.53 -9.04 -1.96
CA LYS A 618 -22.78 -10.48 -1.89
C LYS A 618 -22.48 -11.26 -3.18
N ASP A 619 -22.27 -10.55 -4.29
CA ASP A 619 -21.87 -11.16 -5.56
C ASP A 619 -20.36 -11.51 -5.57
N HIS A 620 -19.57 -11.03 -4.60
CA HIS A 620 -18.20 -11.49 -4.40
C HIS A 620 -18.19 -12.92 -3.83
N ALA A 621 -17.37 -13.80 -4.42
CA ALA A 621 -17.20 -15.17 -3.94
C ALA A 621 -16.74 -15.24 -2.47
N ALA A 622 -15.87 -14.31 -2.08
CA ALA A 622 -15.30 -14.21 -0.73
C ALA A 622 -16.28 -13.64 0.31
N ASP A 623 -17.45 -13.12 -0.08
CA ASP A 623 -18.36 -12.38 0.81
C ASP A 623 -18.80 -13.18 2.04
N LYS A 624 -19.09 -14.47 1.84
CA LYS A 624 -19.47 -15.41 2.93
C LYS A 624 -18.32 -15.69 3.90
N ASN A 625 -17.09 -15.47 3.46
CA ASN A 625 -15.86 -15.81 4.13
C ASN A 625 -15.02 -14.56 4.40
N PHE A 626 -15.68 -13.46 4.77
CA PHE A 626 -15.05 -12.19 5.10
C PHE A 626 -15.68 -11.61 6.37
N PRO A 627 -14.91 -11.00 7.28
CA PRO A 627 -15.43 -10.35 8.48
C PRO A 627 -16.35 -9.16 8.14
N LYS A 628 -17.43 -8.97 8.91
CA LYS A 628 -18.42 -7.91 8.68
C LYS A 628 -18.63 -6.98 9.87
N SER A 629 -17.82 -7.11 10.92
CA SER A 629 -17.98 -6.34 12.16
C SER A 629 -17.53 -4.90 12.02
N GLY A 630 -16.50 -4.65 11.18
CA GLY A 630 -15.88 -3.34 11.01
C GLY A 630 -15.32 -2.73 12.31
N GLU A 631 -14.95 -3.60 13.26
CA GLU A 631 -14.36 -3.15 14.52
C GLU A 631 -12.95 -2.62 14.27
N GLN A 632 -12.73 -1.35 14.62
CA GLN A 632 -11.42 -0.71 14.55
C GLN A 632 -10.60 -1.05 15.79
N HIS A 633 -9.32 -1.38 15.61
CA HIS A 633 -8.39 -1.47 16.73
C HIS A 633 -8.19 -0.09 17.36
N SER A 634 -8.51 0.04 18.66
CA SER A 634 -8.11 1.22 19.42
C SER A 634 -6.60 1.26 19.62
N MET A 635 -6.01 2.45 19.75
CA MET A 635 -4.59 2.63 20.09
C MET A 635 -4.12 1.74 21.25
N GLY A 636 -4.87 1.74 22.34
CA GLY A 636 -4.54 0.99 23.54
C GLY A 636 -4.70 -0.51 23.34
N GLY A 637 -5.71 -0.93 22.55
CA GLY A 637 -5.93 -2.33 22.19
C GLY A 637 -4.85 -2.87 21.26
N LEU A 638 -4.46 -2.10 20.24
CA LEU A 638 -3.34 -2.45 19.36
C LEU A 638 -2.05 -2.54 20.17
N LEU A 639 -1.68 -1.50 20.90
CA LEU A 639 -0.42 -1.48 21.66
C LEU A 639 -0.37 -2.62 22.69
N MET A 640 -1.47 -2.90 23.39
CA MET A 640 -1.53 -4.03 24.33
C MET A 640 -1.49 -5.39 23.62
N GLY A 641 -2.18 -5.55 22.49
CA GLY A 641 -2.13 -6.77 21.69
C GLY A 641 -0.77 -6.98 21.03
N LEU A 642 -0.01 -5.93 20.73
CA LEU A 642 1.34 -6.04 20.21
C LEU A 642 2.35 -6.41 21.30
N LEU A 643 2.21 -5.84 22.50
CA LEU A 643 3.10 -6.09 23.64
C LEU A 643 2.81 -7.39 24.39
N PHE A 644 1.52 -7.74 24.46
CA PHE A 644 0.97 -8.91 25.16
C PHE A 644 -0.03 -9.58 24.23
N PRO A 645 0.46 -10.28 23.19
CA PRO A 645 -0.43 -10.82 22.18
C PRO A 645 -1.39 -11.84 22.80
N PRO A 646 -2.70 -11.69 22.54
CA PRO A 646 -3.73 -12.49 23.19
C PRO A 646 -3.49 -13.97 22.95
N ASP A 647 -3.82 -14.80 23.94
CA ASP A 647 -3.82 -16.24 23.74
C ASP A 647 -4.89 -16.62 22.71
N GLU A 648 -4.61 -17.66 21.94
CA GLU A 648 -5.60 -18.20 21.01
C GLU A 648 -6.82 -18.71 21.77
N ARG A 649 -8.01 -18.45 21.22
CA ARG A 649 -9.24 -19.06 21.71
C ARG A 649 -9.15 -20.59 21.59
N SER A 650 -9.81 -21.30 22.51
CA SER A 650 -9.92 -22.75 22.38
C SER A 650 -10.63 -23.12 21.07
N ASP A 651 -10.42 -24.32 20.55
CA ASP A 651 -11.02 -24.73 19.28
C ASP A 651 -12.55 -24.64 19.29
N GLU A 652 -13.19 -24.83 20.44
CA GLU A 652 -14.64 -24.68 20.63
C GLU A 652 -15.13 -23.22 20.63
N GLU A 653 -14.23 -22.27 20.89
CA GLU A 653 -14.50 -20.83 20.98
C GLU A 653 -14.07 -20.05 19.74
N LYS A 654 -13.34 -20.68 18.82
CA LYS A 654 -12.90 -20.06 17.56
C LYS A 654 -14.09 -19.63 16.71
N VAL A 655 -14.05 -18.38 16.28
CA VAL A 655 -15.05 -17.70 15.45
C VAL A 655 -14.54 -17.63 14.01
N ARG A 656 -15.32 -18.20 13.09
CA ARG A 656 -15.05 -18.13 11.65
C ARG A 656 -15.04 -16.68 11.16
N ASN A 657 -14.13 -16.38 10.23
CA ASN A 657 -13.79 -15.07 9.68
C ASN A 657 -13.12 -14.08 10.66
N GLN A 658 -12.85 -14.51 11.89
CA GLN A 658 -12.09 -13.77 12.90
C GLN A 658 -10.83 -14.55 13.28
N ASP A 659 -10.99 -15.69 13.96
CA ASP A 659 -9.86 -16.53 14.38
C ASP A 659 -9.32 -17.39 13.23
N TYR A 660 -10.18 -17.76 12.27
CA TYR A 660 -9.78 -18.47 11.04
C TYR A 660 -10.70 -18.08 9.88
N THR A 661 -10.16 -18.00 8.66
CA THR A 661 -10.91 -17.62 7.45
C THR A 661 -10.65 -18.63 6.34
N HIS A 662 -11.72 -19.18 5.77
CA HIS A 662 -11.61 -20.08 4.61
C HIS A 662 -11.61 -19.30 3.30
N TYR A 663 -10.63 -19.53 2.45
CA TYR A 663 -10.63 -18.97 1.09
C TYR A 663 -11.28 -19.97 0.13
N ASP A 664 -12.54 -20.33 0.42
CA ASP A 664 -13.31 -21.33 -0.33
C ASP A 664 -13.53 -20.94 -1.80
N GLU A 665 -13.40 -19.66 -2.14
CA GLU A 665 -13.47 -19.19 -3.52
C GLU A 665 -12.27 -19.63 -4.37
N GLY A 666 -11.18 -20.08 -3.75
CA GLY A 666 -9.97 -20.53 -4.45
C GLY A 666 -9.43 -19.47 -5.41
N ILE A 667 -9.27 -19.85 -6.68
CA ILE A 667 -8.78 -18.94 -7.74
C ILE A 667 -9.85 -17.95 -8.26
N TYR A 668 -11.09 -18.06 -7.79
CA TYR A 668 -12.20 -17.21 -8.23
C TYR A 668 -12.30 -15.95 -7.36
N VAL A 669 -11.29 -15.10 -7.47
CA VAL A 669 -11.24 -13.76 -6.85
C VAL A 669 -11.41 -12.69 -7.91
N GLY A 670 -12.16 -11.62 -7.60
CA GLY A 670 -12.39 -10.52 -8.52
C GLY A 670 -13.07 -10.96 -9.84
N TYR A 671 -12.69 -10.34 -10.96
CA TYR A 671 -13.28 -10.61 -12.27
C TYR A 671 -13.26 -12.08 -12.68
N ARG A 672 -12.29 -12.89 -12.20
CA ARG A 672 -12.25 -14.33 -12.45
C ARG A 672 -13.54 -15.01 -12.01
N HIS A 673 -14.10 -14.61 -10.86
CA HIS A 673 -15.39 -15.08 -10.37
C HIS A 673 -16.56 -14.54 -11.18
N PHE A 674 -16.63 -13.20 -11.31
CA PHE A 674 -17.76 -12.55 -11.95
C PHE A 674 -17.96 -13.02 -13.39
N ASP A 675 -16.86 -13.25 -14.11
CA ASP A 675 -16.90 -13.75 -15.48
C ASP A 675 -17.28 -15.22 -15.52
N LYS A 676 -16.72 -16.06 -14.63
CA LYS A 676 -17.05 -17.50 -14.56
C LYS A 676 -18.53 -17.74 -14.26
N GLN A 677 -19.10 -16.96 -13.34
CA GLN A 677 -20.50 -17.08 -12.93
C GLN A 677 -21.48 -16.30 -13.84
N GLY A 678 -20.98 -15.50 -14.79
CA GLY A 678 -21.82 -14.65 -15.64
C GLY A 678 -22.57 -13.57 -14.86
N LEU A 679 -22.03 -13.12 -13.73
CA LEU A 679 -22.66 -12.13 -12.86
C LEU A 679 -22.56 -10.73 -13.47
N ALA A 680 -23.62 -9.94 -13.28
CA ALA A 680 -23.60 -8.53 -13.63
C ALA A 680 -22.65 -7.77 -12.68
N VAL A 681 -21.97 -6.77 -13.23
CA VAL A 681 -21.10 -5.85 -12.48
C VAL A 681 -21.52 -4.44 -12.82
N SER A 682 -21.34 -3.51 -11.88
CA SER A 682 -21.60 -2.11 -12.16
C SER A 682 -20.57 -1.56 -13.12
N TYR A 683 -19.28 -1.86 -12.87
CA TYR A 683 -18.16 -1.62 -13.79
C TYR A 683 -17.18 -2.80 -13.72
N PRO A 684 -16.79 -3.40 -14.86
CA PRO A 684 -15.88 -4.53 -14.88
C PRO A 684 -14.43 -4.13 -14.60
N PHE A 685 -13.60 -5.08 -14.18
CA PHE A 685 -12.16 -4.93 -14.14
C PHE A 685 -11.60 -4.40 -15.48
N GLY A 686 -10.65 -3.48 -15.38
CA GLY A 686 -10.03 -2.82 -16.52
C GLY A 686 -10.95 -1.84 -17.25
N TYR A 687 -12.10 -1.44 -16.70
CA TYR A 687 -12.98 -0.45 -17.32
C TYR A 687 -12.50 1.00 -17.11
N GLY A 688 -12.66 1.85 -18.12
CA GLY A 688 -12.46 3.29 -18.02
C GLY A 688 -12.74 3.97 -19.35
N MET A 689 -13.46 5.09 -19.34
CA MET A 689 -13.75 5.89 -20.52
C MET A 689 -12.62 6.91 -20.79
N SER A 690 -12.60 7.44 -22.02
CA SER A 690 -11.74 8.55 -22.45
C SER A 690 -12.59 9.65 -23.09
N TYR A 691 -12.04 10.87 -23.20
CA TYR A 691 -12.62 11.93 -24.05
C TYR A 691 -12.39 11.71 -25.54
N THR A 692 -11.60 10.69 -25.91
CA THR A 692 -11.42 10.26 -27.31
C THR A 692 -11.78 8.79 -27.49
N ASN A 693 -11.76 8.32 -28.73
CA ASN A 693 -12.02 6.93 -29.10
C ASN A 693 -10.77 6.29 -29.70
N PHE A 694 -10.65 4.96 -29.54
CA PHE A 694 -9.55 4.20 -30.07
C PHE A 694 -10.02 3.03 -30.92
N GLU A 695 -9.37 2.84 -32.07
CA GLU A 695 -9.56 1.71 -32.97
C GLU A 695 -8.45 0.68 -32.79
N TYR A 696 -8.85 -0.58 -32.61
CA TYR A 696 -7.94 -1.70 -32.53
C TYR A 696 -7.80 -2.29 -33.94
N GLY A 697 -6.57 -2.30 -34.46
CA GLY A 697 -6.21 -2.90 -35.75
C GLY A 697 -6.26 -4.44 -35.74
N PRO A 698 -5.81 -5.10 -36.81
CA PRO A 698 -5.57 -6.53 -36.80
C PRO A 698 -4.57 -6.91 -35.69
N MET A 699 -4.78 -8.08 -35.08
CA MET A 699 -3.89 -8.63 -34.05
C MET A 699 -3.16 -9.84 -34.62
N GLU A 700 -1.84 -9.82 -34.56
CA GLU A 700 -0.97 -10.94 -34.95
C GLU A 700 -0.44 -11.62 -33.69
N VAL A 701 -0.50 -12.95 -33.66
CA VAL A 701 -0.01 -13.77 -32.54
C VAL A 701 0.87 -14.87 -33.10
N THR A 702 2.09 -14.97 -32.57
CA THR A 702 3.03 -16.05 -32.91
C THR A 702 3.66 -16.63 -31.65
N ALA A 703 3.96 -17.93 -31.64
CA ALA A 703 4.73 -18.58 -30.57
C ALA A 703 6.14 -18.88 -31.06
N GLN A 704 7.16 -18.38 -30.36
CA GLN A 704 8.57 -18.60 -30.65
C GLN A 704 9.35 -18.61 -29.34
N ASN A 705 10.32 -19.53 -29.18
CA ASN A 705 11.23 -19.60 -28.03
C ASN A 705 10.50 -19.52 -26.67
N ASP A 706 9.49 -20.38 -26.46
CA ASP A 706 8.66 -20.42 -25.25
C ASP A 706 8.01 -19.08 -24.87
N THR A 707 7.71 -18.25 -25.87
CA THR A 707 7.07 -16.95 -25.71
C THR A 707 6.01 -16.71 -26.79
N LEU A 708 4.85 -16.21 -26.38
CA LEU A 708 3.88 -15.62 -27.29
C LEU A 708 4.28 -14.18 -27.61
N HIS A 709 4.36 -13.85 -28.89
CA HIS A 709 4.57 -12.51 -29.40
C HIS A 709 3.26 -12.00 -29.99
N ILE A 710 2.78 -10.88 -29.48
CA ILE A 710 1.52 -10.26 -29.87
C ILE A 710 1.82 -8.86 -30.42
N ALA A 711 1.36 -8.58 -31.64
CA ALA A 711 1.47 -7.27 -32.28
C ALA A 711 0.08 -6.77 -32.68
N LEU A 712 -0.18 -5.48 -32.40
CA LEU A 712 -1.45 -4.81 -32.68
C LEU A 712 -1.19 -3.32 -32.88
N THR A 713 -1.90 -2.69 -33.83
CA THR A 713 -1.91 -1.23 -33.97
C THR A 713 -3.12 -0.64 -33.24
N ILE A 714 -2.90 0.40 -32.44
CA ILE A 714 -3.95 1.20 -31.80
C ILE A 714 -3.95 2.57 -32.44
N LYS A 715 -5.10 2.98 -32.99
CA LYS A 715 -5.26 4.31 -33.61
C LYS A 715 -6.19 5.16 -32.74
N ASN A 716 -5.82 6.41 -32.46
CA ASN A 716 -6.76 7.38 -31.93
C ASN A 716 -7.70 7.84 -33.07
N SER A 717 -8.98 7.49 -32.96
CA SER A 717 -10.02 7.78 -33.96
C SER A 717 -10.96 8.92 -33.56
N GLY A 718 -10.73 9.55 -32.41
CA GLY A 718 -11.48 10.74 -31.98
C GLY A 718 -10.77 12.05 -32.28
N GLU A 719 -11.27 13.13 -31.69
CA GLU A 719 -10.89 14.51 -32.02
C GLU A 719 -9.89 15.14 -31.06
N VAL A 720 -9.59 14.50 -29.93
CA VAL A 720 -8.64 14.98 -28.93
C VAL A 720 -7.56 13.95 -28.67
N GLU A 721 -6.39 14.40 -28.20
CA GLU A 721 -5.31 13.50 -27.83
C GLU A 721 -5.67 12.62 -26.63
N GLY A 722 -5.10 11.42 -26.55
CA GLY A 722 -5.35 10.51 -25.44
C GLY A 722 -4.40 9.32 -25.43
N LYS A 723 -4.37 8.62 -24.30
CA LYS A 723 -3.67 7.33 -24.14
C LYS A 723 -4.70 6.22 -24.01
N GLU A 724 -4.39 5.04 -24.56
CA GLU A 724 -5.20 3.84 -24.42
C GLU A 724 -4.43 2.75 -23.68
N ILE A 725 -5.13 2.01 -22.82
CA ILE A 725 -4.59 0.82 -22.16
C ILE A 725 -5.12 -0.42 -22.88
N VAL A 726 -4.22 -1.20 -23.47
CA VAL A 726 -4.52 -2.49 -24.10
C VAL A 726 -4.30 -3.60 -23.09
N GLN A 727 -5.31 -4.43 -22.86
CA GLN A 727 -5.27 -5.54 -21.91
C GLN A 727 -5.34 -6.87 -22.68
N LEU A 728 -4.39 -7.78 -22.42
CA LEU A 728 -4.37 -9.12 -23.01
C LEU A 728 -4.85 -10.17 -22.00
N TYR A 729 -6.01 -10.73 -22.30
CA TYR A 729 -6.62 -11.83 -21.57
C TYR A 729 -6.46 -13.14 -22.32
N ILE A 730 -6.15 -14.23 -21.60
CA ILE A 730 -6.00 -15.56 -22.18
C ILE A 730 -7.10 -16.49 -21.66
N GLU A 731 -7.69 -17.25 -22.57
CA GLU A 731 -8.66 -18.31 -22.31
C GLU A 731 -8.11 -19.65 -22.81
N LYS A 732 -8.10 -20.67 -21.95
CA LYS A 732 -7.84 -22.05 -22.37
C LYS A 732 -9.13 -22.68 -22.89
N VAL A 733 -9.20 -22.97 -24.18
CA VAL A 733 -10.37 -23.60 -24.80
C VAL A 733 -10.38 -25.09 -24.44
N ASN A 734 -11.55 -25.60 -24.03
CA ASN A 734 -11.75 -27.00 -23.62
C ASN A 734 -10.71 -27.44 -22.57
N SER A 735 -10.57 -26.65 -21.51
CA SER A 735 -9.75 -27.00 -20.33
C SER A 735 -10.25 -28.31 -19.71
N ASN A 736 -9.32 -29.19 -19.32
CA ASN A 736 -9.59 -30.43 -18.61
C ASN A 736 -9.71 -30.22 -17.10
N ILE A 737 -9.22 -29.09 -16.60
CA ILE A 737 -9.37 -28.67 -15.22
C ILE A 737 -10.35 -27.49 -15.12
N ASP A 738 -10.83 -27.21 -13.91
CA ASP A 738 -11.61 -26.01 -13.66
C ASP A 738 -10.70 -24.76 -13.69
N ARG A 739 -11.06 -23.77 -14.52
CA ARG A 739 -10.32 -22.51 -14.72
C ARG A 739 -11.26 -21.31 -14.81
N PRO A 740 -10.77 -20.10 -14.53
CA PRO A 740 -11.44 -18.86 -14.93
C PRO A 740 -11.68 -18.85 -16.45
N ASN A 741 -12.73 -18.15 -16.88
CA ASN A 741 -13.01 -17.98 -18.31
C ASN A 741 -11.89 -17.21 -19.02
N GLN A 742 -11.18 -16.36 -18.29
CA GLN A 742 -10.03 -15.64 -18.77
C GLN A 742 -9.17 -15.15 -17.62
N GLU A 743 -7.90 -14.91 -17.93
CA GLU A 743 -6.92 -14.33 -17.01
C GLU A 743 -6.10 -13.26 -17.74
N LEU A 744 -5.85 -12.13 -17.09
CA LEU A 744 -4.92 -11.11 -17.57
C LEU A 744 -3.50 -11.70 -17.59
N LYS A 745 -2.82 -11.60 -18.74
CA LYS A 745 -1.44 -12.11 -18.91
C LYS A 745 -0.45 -11.09 -19.45
N ALA A 746 -0.93 -9.95 -19.95
CA ALA A 746 -0.10 -8.78 -20.22
C ALA A 746 -0.98 -7.54 -20.41
N PHE A 747 -0.37 -6.36 -20.31
CA PHE A 747 -0.99 -5.10 -20.68
C PHE A 747 0.08 -4.12 -21.18
N THR A 748 -0.35 -3.05 -21.83
CA THR A 748 0.49 -1.89 -22.13
C THR A 748 -0.38 -0.65 -22.25
N LYS A 749 0.22 0.52 -22.00
CA LYS A 749 -0.40 1.81 -22.24
C LYS A 749 0.32 2.46 -23.42
N THR A 750 -0.45 2.97 -24.39
CA THR A 750 0.11 3.66 -25.54
C THR A 750 0.84 4.93 -25.11
N SER A 751 1.68 5.45 -26.02
CA SER A 751 2.07 6.86 -25.99
C SER A 751 0.84 7.79 -26.06
N LEU A 752 1.05 9.09 -25.84
CA LEU A 752 0.00 10.08 -26.04
C LEU A 752 -0.27 10.23 -27.54
N LEU A 753 -1.41 9.74 -28.01
CA LEU A 753 -1.77 9.73 -29.42
C LEU A 753 -2.58 10.97 -29.77
N ALA A 754 -2.06 11.77 -30.70
CA ALA A 754 -2.83 12.82 -31.36
C ALA A 754 -3.98 12.21 -32.19
N PRO A 755 -5.03 13.00 -32.53
CA PRO A 755 -6.07 12.56 -33.47
C PRO A 755 -5.48 11.97 -34.75
N ASP A 756 -6.06 10.87 -35.21
CA ASP A 756 -5.64 10.09 -36.38
C ASP A 756 -4.24 9.44 -36.32
N SER A 757 -3.47 9.64 -35.25
CA SER A 757 -2.19 8.96 -35.05
C SER A 757 -2.38 7.54 -34.50
N ALA A 758 -1.37 6.69 -34.71
CA ALA A 758 -1.40 5.30 -34.30
C ALA A 758 -0.09 4.87 -33.61
N ASP A 759 -0.24 4.00 -32.61
CA ASP A 759 0.85 3.29 -31.94
C ASP A 759 0.88 1.82 -32.36
N SER A 760 2.07 1.23 -32.44
CA SER A 760 2.22 -0.21 -32.66
C SER A 760 2.66 -0.87 -31.36
N VAL A 761 1.71 -1.50 -30.68
CA VAL A 761 1.98 -2.16 -29.40
C VAL A 761 2.48 -3.59 -29.63
N ASN A 762 3.56 -3.93 -28.92
CA ASN A 762 4.21 -5.24 -29.00
C ASN A 762 4.32 -5.81 -27.59
N LEU A 763 3.65 -6.94 -27.37
CA LEU A 763 3.55 -7.60 -26.07
C LEU A 763 4.15 -8.99 -26.15
N LYS A 764 4.76 -9.42 -25.04
CA LYS A 764 5.35 -10.75 -24.90
C LYS A 764 4.75 -11.43 -23.68
N ILE A 765 4.32 -12.67 -23.86
CA ILE A 765 3.82 -13.52 -22.77
C ILE A 765 4.65 -14.80 -22.77
N PRO A 766 5.58 -14.97 -21.82
CA PRO A 766 6.27 -16.24 -21.63
C PRO A 766 5.26 -17.37 -21.43
N LEU A 767 5.48 -18.54 -22.05
CA LEU A 767 4.54 -19.66 -21.92
C LEU A 767 4.36 -20.10 -20.48
N LYS A 768 5.37 -19.91 -19.60
CA LYS A 768 5.27 -20.15 -18.15
C LYS A 768 4.09 -19.42 -17.50
N GLU A 769 3.68 -18.26 -18.03
CA GLU A 769 2.54 -17.50 -17.50
C GLU A 769 1.18 -18.13 -17.82
N LEU A 770 1.13 -19.09 -18.74
CA LEU A 770 -0.08 -19.82 -19.10
C LEU A 770 -0.30 -21.07 -18.25
N HIS A 771 0.70 -21.42 -17.43
CA HIS A 771 0.67 -22.60 -16.57
C HIS A 771 -0.37 -22.42 -15.46
N TYR A 772 -0.88 -23.55 -14.98
CA TYR A 772 -1.70 -23.63 -13.77
C TYR A 772 -0.93 -24.43 -12.71
N TRP A 773 -1.28 -24.24 -11.44
CA TRP A 773 -0.71 -25.05 -10.37
C TRP A 773 -1.47 -26.38 -10.26
N ASN A 774 -0.77 -27.48 -10.53
CA ASN A 774 -1.29 -28.83 -10.43
C ASN A 774 -0.95 -29.42 -9.06
N GLU A 775 -1.94 -29.52 -8.19
CA GLU A 775 -1.80 -30.05 -6.82
C GLU A 775 -1.45 -31.55 -6.79
N GLU A 776 -1.81 -32.33 -7.83
CA GLU A 776 -1.46 -33.75 -7.90
C GLU A 776 0.05 -33.96 -8.12
N SER A 777 0.67 -33.13 -8.94
CA SER A 777 2.12 -33.16 -9.21
C SER A 777 2.93 -32.22 -8.32
N ASN A 778 2.27 -31.40 -7.50
CA ASN A 778 2.87 -30.34 -6.70
C ASN A 778 3.78 -29.41 -7.53
N GLY A 779 3.26 -28.89 -8.65
CA GLY A 779 4.05 -28.07 -9.57
C GLY A 779 3.23 -27.39 -10.68
N TRP A 780 3.89 -26.50 -11.43
CA TRP A 780 3.30 -25.81 -12.57
C TRP A 780 3.21 -26.71 -13.80
N ASP A 781 2.04 -26.74 -14.44
CA ASP A 781 1.78 -27.55 -15.64
C ASP A 781 1.08 -26.72 -16.74
N LEU A 782 1.23 -27.14 -18.00
CA LEU A 782 0.66 -26.48 -19.17
C LEU A 782 -0.25 -27.44 -19.94
N GLU A 783 -1.53 -27.10 -20.02
CA GLU A 783 -2.48 -27.87 -20.83
C GLU A 783 -2.27 -27.64 -22.32
N LYS A 784 -2.02 -28.71 -23.08
CA LYS A 784 -1.96 -28.65 -24.54
C LYS A 784 -3.31 -28.26 -25.17
N GLY A 785 -3.24 -27.76 -26.40
CA GLY A 785 -4.40 -27.43 -27.23
C GLY A 785 -4.57 -25.94 -27.48
N ILE A 786 -5.82 -25.54 -27.74
CA ILE A 786 -6.13 -24.19 -28.22
C ILE A 786 -6.23 -23.20 -27.06
N TYR A 787 -5.49 -22.10 -27.18
CA TYR A 787 -5.60 -20.91 -26.35
C TYR A 787 -6.16 -19.76 -27.19
N ARG A 788 -7.12 -19.04 -26.63
CA ARG A 788 -7.67 -17.82 -27.23
C ARG A 788 -7.07 -16.59 -26.54
N ILE A 789 -6.35 -15.79 -27.31
CA ILE A 789 -5.75 -14.52 -26.91
C ILE A 789 -6.76 -13.42 -27.21
N LYS A 790 -7.10 -12.60 -26.22
CA LYS A 790 -8.14 -11.57 -26.30
C LYS A 790 -7.52 -10.22 -25.96
N ALA A 791 -7.50 -9.29 -26.91
CA ALA A 791 -7.14 -7.90 -26.68
C ALA A 791 -8.40 -7.08 -26.42
N GLY A 792 -8.50 -6.48 -25.23
CA GLY A 792 -9.64 -5.71 -24.79
C GLY A 792 -9.28 -4.33 -24.29
N ALA A 793 -10.26 -3.43 -24.38
CA ALA A 793 -10.24 -2.14 -23.69
C ALA A 793 -10.68 -2.28 -22.23
N SER A 794 -11.35 -3.38 -21.86
CA SER A 794 -11.61 -3.84 -20.50
C SER A 794 -11.78 -5.36 -20.50
N SER A 795 -11.92 -6.01 -19.34
CA SER A 795 -12.17 -7.47 -19.27
C SER A 795 -13.47 -7.90 -19.98
N ARG A 796 -14.43 -6.99 -20.15
CA ARG A 796 -15.71 -7.23 -20.82
C ARG A 796 -15.91 -6.43 -22.11
N ASP A 797 -14.85 -5.81 -22.60
CA ASP A 797 -14.84 -5.08 -23.87
C ASP A 797 -13.69 -5.58 -24.76
N ILE A 798 -13.85 -6.81 -25.25
CA ILE A 798 -12.87 -7.48 -26.10
C ILE A 798 -13.03 -6.98 -27.54
N ARG A 799 -11.97 -6.38 -28.08
CA ARG A 799 -11.95 -5.75 -29.40
C ARG A 799 -11.34 -6.64 -30.47
N LYS A 800 -10.39 -7.50 -30.09
CA LYS A 800 -9.76 -8.50 -30.97
C LYS A 800 -9.57 -9.81 -30.23
N ALA A 801 -9.64 -10.91 -30.98
CA ALA A 801 -9.28 -12.22 -30.50
C ALA A 801 -8.52 -12.98 -31.59
N SER A 802 -7.59 -13.83 -31.18
CA SER A 802 -6.88 -14.77 -32.04
C SER A 802 -6.72 -16.08 -31.29
N GLU A 803 -6.56 -17.18 -32.02
CA GLU A 803 -6.36 -18.51 -31.43
C GLU A 803 -4.97 -19.03 -31.81
N ILE A 804 -4.33 -19.72 -30.88
CA ILE A 804 -3.08 -20.43 -31.10
C ILE A 804 -3.20 -21.84 -30.51
N ASN A 805 -2.64 -22.82 -31.20
CA ASN A 805 -2.55 -24.19 -30.68
C ASN A 805 -1.16 -24.40 -30.09
N LEU A 806 -1.07 -24.85 -28.84
CA LEU A 806 0.16 -25.23 -28.17
C LEU A 806 0.26 -26.77 -28.10
N ASP A 807 1.35 -27.32 -28.61
CA ASP A 807 1.54 -28.77 -28.84
C ASP A 807 2.21 -29.55 -27.70
#